data_AF-A0AA35M3X6-F1
#
_entry.id   AF-A0AA35M3X6-F1
#
_cell.length_a   1.000
_cell.length_b   1.000
_cell.length_c   1.000
_cell.angle_alpha   90.00
_cell.angle_beta   90.00
_cell.angle_gamma   90.00
#
_symmetry.space_group_name_H-M   'P 1'
#
loop_
_entity.id
_entity.type
_entity.pdbx_description
1 polymer ?
#
loop_
_entity_poly.entity_id
_entity_poly.type
_entity_poly.pdbx_seq_one_letter_code
_entity_poly.pdbx_strand_id
1 'polypeptide(L)'
;MRSTKRKASDSPARVPPAKRSVNGKPPSEEDVEYVEIEFDEQSELDEHLHAHPAMYIGTPGSLGEWQDTIQKVVRNVVAIRFCQTCSFDTDPALTSEATGFVVDAERGYIMTNRHVVGSGPFWGHCVFDNHEEVDCYPVYRDPVHDFGILRYDPKAIKYMTVDGLDLKPEQAQVRLRLIMVYKVGVEIRVVGNDAGEKLSILSGVISRLDRNAPEYGDGYSDFNTCYYQANAAASGGSSGSPVVSKDGSAVALQAGGRSDGASTDYFLPLDRPLRALQCIQQGKPVSRGDIQCQFLLKPFDECRRLGLAPEWEAATRKEFPHETNMLVAEIILPSGPSDKKIEEGDVLVKVNDELVTQFIRLDDILDSSVGKTVKLQLQRGGEDVVVHIEVGDLHKITPDRFVTVAGASFHNLSYQQARLYAVAVQGVYVCEAAGSFRFESPDNGWIIQSVDHKKVVDLDSFIEVMKGIPDRSRVVVTYKHLRDLHTLNTTIIYVDRHWSAKMKMAIRNDETGLWDFKDLADPLPPVAPTRRSASFIELDHMPHEGVAELIRSFVHVNCSMPIKLDGFPKSRRWGMGLVIDAEKGLVLISRAIVPYDLCDITVTIADSIIVEGKVVFLHPLQNYSIVQYDPSLVDAPVKSARLSNEHLTQGAKTYFLGHNRIGRVVHGSTTVTEITAVAIPANSGAPRYRAVNVDAITIDSNLGSTCNSGVLVAPDGTVQALWLSYLGERSACSQRDEEYYLGLGTPTLLPVISAIQKGETPALRILSVELRAIQMSQARVMGVSDEWIKNVTQANRSHHQLFMVSKRTFERVEHPVSLLEGDIVLTLNGKTCTTISDFDVMYSHEVLDAVIVRECKEMKLQLPTVCMDDIETDHAVSFCGAILHRPHQAVRQQISRLHSEVYVSSRIRGSPAYQYGVAPTNFITHVNGEPTPDLDSFIAATRKIPDNTYFRLKAVTFDSVPWVITMKKNDHYFPTMEWIKDSKEACGWRRVTYEGKEVFQGEATDGVPAPAEDTDMD
;
A
#
# COMPACT_ATOMS: atom_id res chain seq x y z
N MET A 1 40.87 -44.72 15.37
CA MET A 1 42.29 -44.37 15.08
C MET A 1 42.34 -43.02 14.38
N ARG A 2 43.48 -42.32 14.45
CA ARG A 2 43.88 -40.99 13.89
C ARG A 2 43.07 -40.50 12.66
N SER A 3 42.49 -39.29 12.66
CA SER A 3 43.06 -37.98 12.20
C SER A 3 42.95 -37.79 10.65
N THR A 4 42.61 -36.64 10.01
CA THR A 4 42.73 -35.20 10.39
C THR A 4 41.79 -34.27 9.55
N LYS A 5 41.70 -32.97 9.91
CA LYS A 5 40.84 -31.88 9.37
C LYS A 5 41.28 -31.18 8.05
N ARG A 6 40.33 -30.37 7.52
CA ARG A 6 40.36 -29.16 6.61
C ARG A 6 39.86 -29.41 5.16
N LYS A 7 39.31 -28.45 4.40
CA LYS A 7 39.18 -26.95 4.56
C LYS A 7 37.80 -26.41 4.04
N ALA A 8 37.72 -25.09 3.81
CA ALA A 8 36.71 -24.22 3.15
C ALA A 8 36.36 -24.62 1.70
N SER A 9 35.16 -24.43 1.11
CA SER A 9 34.07 -23.42 1.16
C SER A 9 34.18 -22.29 0.11
N ASP A 10 33.37 -22.38 -0.95
CA ASP A 10 32.92 -21.25 -1.77
C ASP A 10 31.55 -21.57 -2.43
N SER A 11 30.80 -20.54 -2.83
CA SER A 11 29.34 -20.61 -3.08
C SER A 11 28.94 -20.96 -4.53
N PRO A 12 27.83 -21.67 -4.78
CA PRO A 12 27.21 -21.72 -6.11
C PRO A 12 26.20 -20.57 -6.30
N ALA A 13 26.39 -19.76 -7.33
CA ALA A 13 25.42 -18.75 -7.75
C ALA A 13 24.14 -19.42 -8.29
N ARG A 14 22.96 -18.90 -7.93
CA ARG A 14 21.67 -19.38 -8.43
C ARG A 14 21.30 -18.70 -9.75
N VAL A 15 20.88 -19.51 -10.72
CA VAL A 15 20.24 -19.06 -11.96
C VAL A 15 18.74 -18.77 -11.70
N PRO A 16 18.12 -17.74 -12.30
CA PRO A 16 16.69 -17.46 -12.13
C PRO A 16 15.77 -18.51 -12.81
N PRO A 17 14.56 -18.77 -12.29
CA PRO A 17 13.63 -19.73 -12.90
C PRO A 17 12.89 -19.14 -14.12
N ALA A 18 12.85 -19.90 -15.21
CA ALA A 18 12.11 -19.52 -16.42
C ALA A 18 10.58 -19.59 -16.23
N LYS A 19 9.86 -18.59 -16.76
CA LYS A 19 8.39 -18.57 -16.80
C LYS A 19 7.85 -19.57 -17.85
N ARG A 20 6.74 -20.25 -17.52
CA ARG A 20 6.01 -21.13 -18.45
C ARG A 20 5.51 -20.37 -19.69
N SER A 21 5.69 -20.96 -20.86
CA SER A 21 4.88 -20.69 -22.05
C SER A 21 3.65 -21.59 -22.09
N VAL A 22 2.60 -21.12 -22.77
CA VAL A 22 1.34 -21.84 -23.01
C VAL A 22 1.29 -22.27 -24.49
N ASN A 23 0.69 -23.43 -24.76
CA ASN A 23 0.44 -24.08 -26.07
C ASN A 23 1.60 -24.85 -26.76
N GLY A 24 1.53 -26.18 -26.69
CA GLY A 24 1.28 -26.98 -27.92
C GLY A 24 2.44 -27.67 -28.65
N LYS A 25 2.72 -28.93 -28.25
CA LYS A 25 3.56 -29.98 -28.90
C LYS A 25 5.10 -29.83 -28.82
N PRO A 26 5.84 -30.94 -28.59
CA PRO A 26 7.30 -30.97 -28.58
C PRO A 26 7.91 -31.35 -29.95
N PRO A 27 9.10 -30.84 -30.29
CA PRO A 27 10.01 -31.49 -31.24
C PRO A 27 10.90 -32.53 -30.53
N SER A 28 11.42 -33.49 -31.30
CA SER A 28 12.27 -34.59 -30.85
C SER A 28 13.73 -34.17 -30.61
N GLU A 29 14.43 -34.95 -29.78
CA GLU A 29 15.89 -34.92 -29.64
C GLU A 29 16.56 -35.37 -30.95
N GLU A 30 17.62 -34.68 -31.38
CA GLU A 30 18.87 -35.27 -31.90
C GLU A 30 19.95 -34.17 -32.13
N ASP A 31 21.16 -34.48 -31.66
CA ASP A 31 22.51 -33.99 -31.98
C ASP A 31 22.85 -32.47 -32.02
N VAL A 32 23.80 -32.10 -31.13
CA VAL A 32 24.57 -30.85 -31.17
C VAL A 32 26.06 -31.19 -31.01
N GLU A 33 26.84 -31.12 -32.10
CA GLU A 33 28.31 -31.10 -32.03
C GLU A 33 28.83 -29.66 -31.97
N TYR A 34 29.76 -29.41 -31.05
CA TYR A 34 30.50 -28.14 -30.95
C TYR A 34 31.79 -28.23 -31.77
N VAL A 35 32.08 -27.19 -32.55
CA VAL A 35 33.42 -26.95 -33.12
C VAL A 35 33.78 -25.47 -32.92
N GLU A 36 34.79 -25.21 -32.10
CA GLU A 36 35.50 -23.93 -32.05
C GLU A 36 36.49 -23.84 -33.20
N ILE A 37 36.62 -22.68 -33.84
CA ILE A 37 37.76 -22.35 -34.72
C ILE A 37 38.19 -20.90 -34.45
N GLU A 38 39.47 -20.72 -34.17
CA GLU A 38 40.12 -19.43 -33.93
C GLU A 38 40.38 -18.65 -35.23
N PHE A 39 40.55 -17.33 -35.13
CA PHE A 39 40.90 -16.45 -36.25
C PHE A 39 42.42 -16.35 -36.43
N ASP A 40 42.88 -16.27 -37.68
CA ASP A 40 44.24 -15.82 -38.03
C ASP A 40 44.21 -14.87 -39.25
N GLU A 41 45.26 -14.06 -39.42
CA GLU A 41 45.26 -12.86 -40.26
C GLU A 41 45.79 -13.02 -41.71
N GLN A 42 45.50 -12.00 -42.54
CA GLN A 42 46.20 -11.57 -43.77
C GLN A 42 46.12 -12.43 -45.06
N SER A 43 45.51 -11.85 -46.10
CA SER A 43 46.12 -11.72 -47.45
C SER A 43 45.28 -10.81 -48.37
N GLU A 44 45.84 -10.40 -49.51
CA GLU A 44 45.47 -9.18 -50.26
C GLU A 44 44.53 -9.40 -51.47
N LEU A 45 43.87 -8.29 -51.86
CA LEU A 45 43.50 -7.85 -53.23
C LEU A 45 42.72 -8.81 -54.17
N ASP A 46 41.51 -8.38 -54.56
CA ASP A 46 41.28 -7.98 -55.96
C ASP A 46 40.08 -7.01 -56.11
N GLU A 47 40.10 -6.18 -57.15
CA GLU A 47 39.13 -5.09 -57.39
C GLU A 47 37.86 -5.55 -58.13
N HIS A 48 36.67 -5.05 -57.74
CA HIS A 48 35.68 -4.57 -58.72
C HIS A 48 34.68 -3.56 -58.13
N LEU A 49 34.55 -2.40 -58.80
CA LEU A 49 33.67 -1.29 -58.40
C LEU A 49 32.19 -1.65 -58.53
N HIS A 50 31.44 -1.51 -57.44
CA HIS A 50 30.02 -1.15 -57.48
C HIS A 50 29.74 0.00 -56.50
N ALA A 51 28.96 0.98 -56.95
CA ALA A 51 28.79 2.26 -56.24
C ALA A 51 27.93 2.11 -54.97
N HIS A 52 28.49 2.50 -53.82
CA HIS A 52 27.73 2.65 -52.58
C HIS A 52 26.80 3.87 -52.65
N PRO A 53 25.55 3.78 -52.16
CA PRO A 53 24.79 4.95 -51.72
C PRO A 53 25.51 5.61 -50.55
N ALA A 54 25.56 6.94 -50.52
CA ALA A 54 26.31 7.69 -49.52
C ALA A 54 25.83 7.41 -48.08
N MET A 55 26.76 7.09 -47.18
CA MET A 55 26.50 7.23 -45.74
C MET A 55 26.25 8.72 -45.44
N TYR A 56 25.14 9.01 -44.77
CA TYR A 56 24.89 10.33 -44.19
C TYR A 56 25.81 10.55 -42.98
N ILE A 57 27.05 10.99 -43.24
CA ILE A 57 27.91 11.58 -42.21
C ILE A 57 27.38 12.99 -41.96
N GLY A 58 26.98 13.27 -40.71
CA GLY A 58 26.40 14.56 -40.32
C GLY A 58 27.32 15.73 -40.64
N THR A 59 26.76 16.77 -41.26
CA THR A 59 27.51 17.97 -41.64
C THR A 59 27.95 18.75 -40.38
N PRO A 60 29.20 19.24 -40.27
CA PRO A 60 29.70 19.88 -39.03
C PRO A 60 28.97 21.16 -38.56
N GLY A 61 28.01 21.69 -39.32
CA GLY A 61 27.25 22.88 -38.95
C GLY A 61 26.12 22.65 -37.94
N SER A 62 25.54 21.45 -37.85
CA SER A 62 24.30 21.23 -37.07
C SER A 62 24.48 21.21 -35.55
N LEU A 63 25.70 21.01 -35.04
CA LEU A 63 25.94 21.02 -33.59
C LEU A 63 25.76 22.42 -32.98
N GLY A 64 26.20 23.47 -33.67
CA GLY A 64 26.07 24.85 -33.19
C GLY A 64 24.61 25.32 -33.16
N GLU A 65 23.85 25.01 -34.22
CA GLU A 65 22.42 25.36 -34.33
C GLU A 65 21.59 24.72 -33.21
N TRP A 66 21.80 23.43 -32.92
CA TRP A 66 21.10 22.78 -31.81
C TRP A 66 21.53 23.30 -30.44
N GLN A 67 22.80 23.70 -30.24
CA GLN A 67 23.30 24.11 -28.93
C GLN A 67 22.59 25.38 -28.40
N ASP A 68 22.44 26.40 -29.24
CA ASP A 68 21.75 27.64 -28.88
C ASP A 68 20.24 27.44 -28.70
N THR A 69 19.62 26.59 -29.55
CA THR A 69 18.21 26.21 -29.40
C THR A 69 17.97 25.48 -28.08
N ILE A 70 18.79 24.49 -27.76
CA ILE A 70 18.65 23.69 -26.53
C ILE A 70 18.83 24.55 -25.28
N GLN A 71 19.77 25.50 -25.25
CA GLN A 71 19.90 26.41 -24.10
C GLN A 71 18.65 27.25 -23.84
N LYS A 72 17.88 27.60 -24.88
CA LYS A 72 16.58 28.29 -24.73
C LYS A 72 15.50 27.33 -24.24
N VAL A 73 15.47 26.10 -24.76
CA VAL A 73 14.49 25.08 -24.36
C VAL A 73 14.67 24.69 -22.90
N VAL A 74 15.90 24.42 -22.46
CA VAL A 74 16.25 23.99 -21.09
C VAL A 74 15.71 24.94 -20.01
N ARG A 75 15.82 26.25 -20.19
CA ARG A 75 15.30 27.27 -19.24
C ARG A 75 13.80 27.26 -19.05
N ASN A 76 13.07 26.65 -19.98
CA ASN A 76 11.61 26.56 -19.97
C ASN A 76 11.12 25.15 -19.59
N VAL A 77 12.04 24.21 -19.36
CA VAL A 77 11.74 22.85 -18.89
C VAL A 77 11.90 22.80 -17.37
N VAL A 78 10.98 22.11 -16.69
CA VAL A 78 10.94 21.97 -15.23
C VAL A 78 10.85 20.51 -14.83
N ALA A 79 11.48 20.15 -13.72
CA ALA A 79 11.20 18.91 -13.02
C ALA A 79 10.00 19.14 -12.08
N ILE A 80 8.96 18.32 -12.22
CA ILE A 80 7.76 18.36 -11.36
C ILE A 80 7.92 17.29 -10.30
N ARG A 81 7.83 17.65 -9.02
CA ARG A 81 7.83 16.72 -7.89
C ARG A 81 6.47 16.77 -7.21
N PHE A 82 5.78 15.65 -7.15
CA PHE A 82 4.37 15.62 -6.78
C PHE A 82 3.95 14.39 -5.98
N CYS A 83 2.88 14.58 -5.22
CA CYS A 83 2.13 13.55 -4.52
C CYS A 83 0.69 13.53 -5.03
N GLN A 84 0.20 12.33 -5.34
CA GLN A 84 -1.23 12.05 -5.43
C GLN A 84 -1.66 11.54 -4.06
N THR A 85 -2.39 12.35 -3.30
CA THR A 85 -2.47 12.18 -1.83
C THR A 85 -3.43 11.07 -1.38
N CYS A 86 -4.25 10.55 -2.28
CA CYS A 86 -5.07 9.34 -2.12
C CYS A 86 -5.33 8.67 -3.47
N SER A 87 -5.78 7.42 -3.44
CA SER A 87 -6.26 6.73 -4.63
C SER A 87 -7.58 7.34 -5.15
N PHE A 88 -7.66 7.59 -6.45
CA PHE A 88 -8.82 8.18 -7.12
C PHE A 88 -8.86 7.77 -8.60
N ASP A 89 -10.04 7.37 -9.09
CA ASP A 89 -10.28 6.90 -10.46
C ASP A 89 -9.29 5.81 -10.92
N THR A 90 -8.31 6.16 -11.76
CA THR A 90 -7.31 5.26 -12.32
C THR A 90 -6.00 5.24 -11.55
N ASP A 91 -5.83 6.15 -10.58
CA ASP A 91 -4.53 6.55 -10.05
C ASP A 91 -4.45 6.20 -8.55
N PRO A 92 -3.47 5.41 -8.08
CA PRO A 92 -3.30 5.08 -6.67
C PRO A 92 -2.59 6.21 -5.90
N ALA A 93 -2.70 6.22 -4.58
CA ALA A 93 -1.89 7.10 -3.73
C ALA A 93 -0.38 6.88 -4.00
N LEU A 94 0.31 7.91 -4.49
CA LEU A 94 1.72 7.79 -4.89
C LEU A 94 2.49 9.10 -4.73
N THR A 95 3.82 8.98 -4.72
CA THR A 95 4.72 10.11 -4.95
C THR A 95 5.59 9.77 -6.15
N SER A 96 5.79 10.74 -7.05
CA SER A 96 6.69 10.59 -8.18
C SER A 96 7.34 11.93 -8.56
N GLU A 97 8.19 11.88 -9.58
CA GLU A 97 8.71 13.03 -10.27
C GLU A 97 8.63 12.84 -11.79
N ALA A 98 8.47 13.95 -12.51
CA ALA A 98 8.24 13.96 -13.94
C ALA A 98 8.80 15.25 -14.55
N THR A 99 8.57 15.45 -15.84
CA THR A 99 8.93 16.67 -16.57
C THR A 99 7.70 17.48 -16.92
N GLY A 100 7.83 18.79 -16.98
CA GLY A 100 6.91 19.67 -17.69
C GLY A 100 7.67 20.79 -18.38
N PHE A 101 6.95 21.63 -19.11
CA PHE A 101 7.54 22.82 -19.72
C PHE A 101 6.57 24.01 -19.74
N VAL A 102 7.11 25.21 -19.56
CA VAL A 102 6.34 26.45 -19.54
C VAL A 102 5.83 26.76 -20.93
N VAL A 103 4.53 27.05 -21.04
CA VAL A 103 3.83 27.40 -22.29
C VAL A 103 3.17 28.79 -22.23
N ASP A 104 3.14 29.40 -21.06
CA ASP A 104 2.73 30.80 -20.85
C ASP A 104 3.46 31.35 -19.62
N ALA A 105 4.55 32.09 -19.83
CA ALA A 105 5.35 32.64 -18.74
C ALA A 105 4.68 33.82 -18.00
N GLU A 106 3.73 34.53 -18.63
CA GLU A 106 3.01 35.65 -18.02
C GLU A 106 1.94 35.16 -17.02
N ARG A 107 1.22 34.08 -17.37
CA ARG A 107 0.19 33.46 -16.53
C ARG A 107 0.72 32.34 -15.64
N GLY A 108 1.91 31.83 -15.95
CA GLY A 108 2.60 30.75 -15.26
C GLY A 108 2.05 29.36 -15.60
N TYR A 109 1.72 29.08 -16.87
CA TYR A 109 1.22 27.76 -17.27
C TYR A 109 2.33 26.81 -17.70
N ILE A 110 2.27 25.57 -17.21
CA ILE A 110 3.16 24.46 -17.52
C ILE A 110 2.36 23.33 -18.15
N MET A 111 2.79 22.83 -19.30
CA MET A 111 2.25 21.63 -19.94
C MET A 111 2.99 20.38 -19.43
N THR A 112 2.26 19.31 -19.18
CA THR A 112 2.80 17.98 -18.82
C THR A 112 1.75 16.89 -19.13
N ASN A 113 2.00 15.62 -18.81
CA ASN A 113 1.03 14.54 -19.00
C ASN A 113 -0.13 14.58 -17.99
N ARG A 114 -1.28 13.98 -18.34
CA ARG A 114 -2.43 13.86 -17.43
C ARG A 114 -2.05 13.00 -16.22
N HIS A 115 -1.31 11.90 -16.42
CA HIS A 115 -0.88 11.03 -15.32
C HIS A 115 0.09 11.72 -14.33
N VAL A 116 0.76 12.81 -14.74
CA VAL A 116 1.60 13.64 -13.86
C VAL A 116 0.72 14.61 -13.05
N VAL A 117 -0.26 15.25 -13.69
CA VAL A 117 -1.23 16.13 -13.00
C VAL A 117 -2.15 15.33 -12.05
N GLY A 118 -2.37 14.05 -12.34
CA GLY A 118 -3.25 13.15 -11.60
C GLY A 118 -4.73 13.46 -11.78
N SER A 119 -5.58 12.45 -11.75
CA SER A 119 -7.04 12.62 -11.77
C SER A 119 -7.59 13.13 -10.44
N GLY A 120 -6.96 12.75 -9.32
CA GLY A 120 -7.39 13.06 -7.95
C GLY A 120 -6.73 14.29 -7.30
N PRO A 121 -6.69 14.31 -5.96
CA PRO A 121 -5.93 15.27 -5.16
C PRO A 121 -4.43 15.30 -5.48
N PHE A 122 -3.93 16.50 -5.79
CA PHE A 122 -2.54 16.77 -6.16
C PHE A 122 -1.90 17.73 -5.15
N TRP A 123 -0.64 17.49 -4.83
CA TRP A 123 0.23 18.44 -4.16
C TRP A 123 1.65 18.33 -4.72
N GLY A 124 2.25 19.44 -5.14
CA GLY A 124 3.57 19.40 -5.78
C GLY A 124 4.21 20.76 -6.01
N HIS A 125 5.47 20.70 -6.45
CA HIS A 125 6.27 21.87 -6.81
C HIS A 125 7.06 21.59 -8.08
N CYS A 126 7.45 22.67 -8.78
CA CYS A 126 8.32 22.65 -9.93
C CYS A 126 9.71 23.16 -9.55
N VAL A 127 10.75 22.46 -10.02
CA VAL A 127 12.16 22.86 -9.91
C VAL A 127 12.66 23.23 -11.30
N PHE A 128 13.13 24.48 -11.45
CA PHE A 128 13.70 25.00 -12.69
C PHE A 128 15.18 24.64 -12.86
N ASP A 129 15.75 24.90 -14.04
CA ASP A 129 17.15 24.57 -14.40
C ASP A 129 18.19 25.20 -13.46
N ASN A 130 17.88 26.35 -12.87
CA ASN A 130 18.71 27.05 -11.88
C ASN A 130 18.46 26.60 -10.43
N HIS A 131 17.65 25.57 -10.21
CA HIS A 131 17.15 25.09 -8.92
C HIS A 131 16.28 26.09 -8.11
N GLU A 132 15.67 27.09 -8.75
CA GLU A 132 14.53 27.78 -8.13
C GLU A 132 13.32 26.83 -8.07
N GLU A 133 12.72 26.75 -6.89
CA GLU A 133 11.54 25.94 -6.60
C GLU A 133 10.31 26.85 -6.48
N VAL A 134 9.22 26.48 -7.15
CA VAL A 134 7.93 27.16 -7.05
C VAL A 134 6.80 26.16 -6.90
N ASP A 135 5.79 26.54 -6.14
CA ASP A 135 4.59 25.71 -5.99
C ASP A 135 3.78 25.68 -7.27
N CYS A 136 3.24 24.51 -7.59
CA CYS A 136 2.42 24.31 -8.77
C CYS A 136 1.13 23.59 -8.41
N TYR A 137 0.07 23.87 -9.15
CA TYR A 137 -1.22 23.22 -8.97
C TYR A 137 -1.96 23.00 -10.29
N PRO A 138 -2.83 22.00 -10.40
CA PRO A 138 -3.59 21.73 -11.61
C PRO A 138 -4.62 22.83 -11.92
N VAL A 139 -4.66 23.26 -13.19
CA VAL A 139 -5.73 24.12 -13.73
C VAL A 139 -6.50 23.46 -14.89
N TYR A 140 -5.94 22.42 -15.50
CA TYR A 140 -6.66 21.55 -16.44
C TYR A 140 -6.12 20.13 -16.41
N ARG A 141 -7.02 19.17 -16.49
CA ARG A 141 -6.75 17.74 -16.71
C ARG A 141 -7.64 17.32 -17.86
N ASP A 142 -7.10 16.63 -18.83
CA ASP A 142 -7.93 16.09 -19.89
C ASP A 142 -8.65 14.80 -19.42
N PRO A 143 -9.98 14.68 -19.63
CA PRO A 143 -10.72 13.43 -19.39
C PRO A 143 -10.14 12.14 -20.03
N VAL A 144 -9.51 12.22 -21.22
CA VAL A 144 -9.30 11.06 -22.11
C VAL A 144 -7.87 10.95 -22.65
N HIS A 145 -7.20 12.08 -22.89
CA HIS A 145 -5.87 12.13 -23.52
C HIS A 145 -4.77 12.52 -22.53
N ASP A 146 -3.55 12.02 -22.70
CA ASP A 146 -2.53 12.11 -21.66
C ASP A 146 -1.83 13.48 -21.58
N PHE A 147 -2.59 14.54 -21.36
CA PHE A 147 -2.07 15.88 -21.08
C PHE A 147 -2.85 16.61 -19.97
N GLY A 148 -2.15 17.52 -19.31
CA GLY A 148 -2.70 18.43 -18.32
C GLY A 148 -1.88 19.71 -18.25
N ILE A 149 -2.46 20.73 -17.61
CA ILE A 149 -1.83 22.03 -17.42
C ILE A 149 -1.78 22.34 -15.94
N LEU A 150 -0.55 22.55 -15.44
CA LEU A 150 -0.27 23.08 -14.11
C LEU A 150 -0.10 24.60 -14.19
N ARG A 151 -0.26 25.27 -13.05
CA ARG A 151 0.01 26.69 -12.88
C ARG A 151 0.95 26.94 -11.70
N TYR A 152 1.90 27.83 -11.88
CA TYR A 152 2.76 28.40 -10.83
C TYR A 152 2.60 29.92 -10.76
N ASP A 153 3.16 30.59 -9.74
CA ASP A 153 3.27 32.06 -9.70
C ASP A 153 4.58 32.52 -10.35
N PRO A 154 4.56 33.22 -11.50
CA PRO A 154 5.78 33.75 -12.13
C PRO A 154 6.59 34.69 -11.23
N LYS A 155 5.96 35.33 -10.23
CA LYS A 155 6.64 36.24 -9.29
C LYS A 155 7.46 35.51 -8.22
N ALA A 156 7.29 34.19 -8.08
CA ALA A 156 8.09 33.38 -7.18
C ALA A 156 9.53 33.19 -7.72
N ILE A 157 9.69 33.20 -9.04
CA ILE A 157 10.98 33.19 -9.76
C ILE A 157 11.66 34.55 -9.64
N LYS A 158 12.96 34.56 -9.27
CA LYS A 158 13.73 35.77 -8.93
C LYS A 158 15.06 35.89 -9.65
N TYR A 159 15.66 34.77 -10.05
CA TYR A 159 17.05 34.72 -10.52
C TYR A 159 17.21 34.23 -11.97
N MET A 160 16.12 33.84 -12.64
CA MET A 160 16.10 33.51 -14.07
C MET A 160 14.99 34.24 -14.84
N THR A 161 15.14 34.27 -16.16
CA THR A 161 14.09 34.66 -17.11
C THR A 161 13.48 33.41 -17.72
N VAL A 162 12.14 33.34 -17.71
CA VAL A 162 11.35 32.28 -18.35
C VAL A 162 10.58 32.91 -19.49
N ASP A 163 10.66 32.32 -20.69
CA ASP A 163 10.06 32.87 -21.92
C ASP A 163 8.79 32.10 -22.34
N GLY A 164 8.72 30.80 -22.00
CA GLY A 164 7.76 29.84 -22.52
C GLY A 164 8.18 29.21 -23.86
N LEU A 165 7.60 28.06 -24.20
CA LEU A 165 7.77 27.38 -25.49
C LEU A 165 6.50 27.48 -26.34
N ASP A 166 6.67 27.90 -27.60
CA ASP A 166 5.61 27.83 -28.61
C ASP A 166 5.21 26.37 -28.87
N LEU A 167 3.91 26.07 -28.84
CA LEU A 167 3.36 24.81 -29.34
C LEU A 167 3.07 24.96 -30.85
N LYS A 168 3.75 24.16 -31.69
CA LYS A 168 3.61 24.16 -33.15
C LYS A 168 3.45 22.74 -33.70
N PRO A 169 2.30 22.07 -33.49
CA PRO A 169 2.05 20.72 -34.05
C PRO A 169 2.23 20.66 -35.57
N GLU A 170 1.98 21.76 -36.29
CA GLU A 170 2.20 21.89 -37.73
C GLU A 170 3.69 21.86 -38.17
N GLN A 171 4.65 21.86 -37.24
CA GLN A 171 6.05 21.57 -37.57
C GLN A 171 6.34 20.06 -37.65
N ALA A 172 5.55 19.21 -36.98
CA ALA A 172 5.51 17.77 -37.24
C ALA A 172 4.66 17.41 -38.48
N GLN A 173 3.70 18.28 -38.84
CA GLN A 173 2.70 18.05 -39.90
C GLN A 173 2.69 19.17 -40.96
N VAL A 174 3.20 18.95 -42.17
CA VAL A 174 3.15 20.01 -43.20
C VAL A 174 1.71 20.21 -43.69
N ARG A 175 1.09 21.32 -43.30
CA ARG A 175 -0.25 21.73 -43.75
C ARG A 175 -0.18 22.51 -45.07
N LEU A 176 -0.51 21.84 -46.18
CA LEU A 176 -0.66 22.48 -47.49
C LEU A 176 -2.14 22.53 -47.88
N ARG A 177 -2.76 23.72 -47.76
CA ARG A 177 -4.14 24.05 -48.21
C ARG A 177 -5.14 22.89 -48.09
N LEU A 178 -5.67 22.69 -46.89
CA LEU A 178 -6.60 21.61 -46.48
C LEU A 178 -6.00 20.19 -46.39
N ILE A 179 -4.78 19.93 -46.89
CA ILE A 179 -4.17 18.59 -46.85
C ILE A 179 -3.05 18.55 -45.79
N MET A 180 -3.07 17.51 -44.95
CA MET A 180 -1.96 17.17 -44.05
C MET A 180 -0.94 16.30 -44.80
N VAL A 181 0.35 16.65 -44.68
CA VAL A 181 1.47 15.88 -45.23
C VAL A 181 2.46 15.54 -44.11
N TYR A 182 2.47 14.26 -43.75
CA TYR A 182 3.32 13.67 -42.72
C TYR A 182 4.81 13.73 -43.10
N LYS A 183 5.64 14.40 -42.30
CA LYS A 183 7.11 14.32 -42.43
C LYS A 183 7.69 13.26 -41.49
N VAL A 184 7.68 12.01 -41.93
CA VAL A 184 8.60 11.00 -41.38
C VAL A 184 10.04 11.44 -41.69
N GLY A 185 10.95 11.29 -40.73
CA GLY A 185 12.34 11.75 -40.86
C GLY A 185 12.65 13.12 -40.25
N VAL A 186 11.73 13.75 -39.50
CA VAL A 186 12.05 14.98 -38.74
C VAL A 186 13.00 14.65 -37.58
N GLU A 187 14.13 15.32 -37.57
CA GLU A 187 15.08 15.32 -36.45
C GLU A 187 14.51 16.13 -35.28
N ILE A 188 14.42 15.50 -34.11
CA ILE A 188 13.84 16.06 -32.89
C ILE A 188 14.83 15.99 -31.72
N ARG A 189 14.55 16.75 -30.67
CA ARG A 189 15.14 16.55 -29.34
C ARG A 189 14.04 16.38 -28.29
N VAL A 190 14.23 15.47 -27.36
CA VAL A 190 13.41 15.37 -26.14
C VAL A 190 14.25 15.94 -25.01
N VAL A 191 13.71 16.92 -24.27
CA VAL A 191 14.47 17.66 -23.24
C VAL A 191 13.71 17.56 -21.93
N GLY A 192 14.28 16.88 -20.92
CA GLY A 192 13.55 16.60 -19.69
C GLY A 192 14.38 15.94 -18.60
N ASN A 193 13.79 15.75 -17.43
CA ASN A 193 14.45 15.09 -16.31
C ASN A 193 14.54 13.58 -16.56
N ASP A 194 15.73 13.00 -16.43
CA ASP A 194 15.97 11.58 -16.63
C ASP A 194 16.32 10.94 -15.27
N ALA A 195 15.48 10.02 -14.81
CA ALA A 195 15.57 9.33 -13.53
C ALA A 195 15.75 10.23 -12.28
N GLY A 196 15.28 11.49 -12.33
CA GLY A 196 15.29 12.40 -11.17
C GLY A 196 16.60 13.14 -10.90
N GLU A 197 17.69 12.73 -11.54
CA GLU A 197 19.04 13.21 -11.20
C GLU A 197 19.41 14.51 -11.92
N LYS A 198 19.16 14.58 -13.24
CA LYS A 198 19.54 15.70 -14.11
C LYS A 198 18.64 15.83 -15.33
N LEU A 199 18.59 17.06 -15.86
CA LEU A 199 17.99 17.37 -17.14
C LEU A 199 18.85 16.78 -18.28
N SER A 200 18.25 15.85 -19.03
CA SER A 200 18.80 15.08 -20.15
C SER A 200 18.25 15.59 -21.48
N ILE A 201 19.01 15.35 -22.55
CA ILE A 201 18.67 15.77 -23.93
C ILE A 201 18.87 14.56 -24.84
N LEU A 202 17.75 13.98 -25.28
CA LEU A 202 17.75 12.79 -26.14
C LEU A 202 17.55 13.20 -27.59
N SER A 203 18.31 12.58 -28.49
CA SER A 203 18.16 12.74 -29.93
C SER A 203 17.30 11.61 -30.50
N GLY A 204 16.36 11.95 -31.38
CA GLY A 204 15.53 10.98 -32.08
C GLY A 204 15.10 11.47 -33.45
N VAL A 205 14.44 10.59 -34.19
CA VAL A 205 13.82 10.90 -35.48
C VAL A 205 12.40 10.34 -35.49
N ILE A 206 11.42 11.15 -35.90
CA ILE A 206 10.04 10.69 -36.05
C ILE A 206 9.97 9.62 -37.13
N SER A 207 9.56 8.41 -36.76
CA SER A 207 9.45 7.23 -37.62
C SER A 207 8.01 6.92 -38.05
N ARG A 208 7.01 7.32 -37.26
CA ARG A 208 5.59 7.16 -37.56
C ARG A 208 4.73 8.28 -36.95
N LEU A 209 3.60 8.61 -37.58
CA LEU A 209 2.69 9.68 -37.14
C LEU A 209 1.21 9.23 -37.00
N ASP A 210 0.86 8.04 -37.53
CA ASP A 210 -0.49 7.47 -37.64
C ASP A 210 -0.68 6.21 -36.75
N ARG A 211 -0.05 6.17 -35.58
CA ARG A 211 -0.18 5.03 -34.65
C ARG A 211 -1.45 5.19 -33.81
N ASN A 212 -2.27 4.14 -33.66
CA ASN A 212 -3.31 4.12 -32.62
C ASN A 212 -2.68 4.29 -31.23
N ALA A 213 -3.46 4.84 -30.28
CA ALA A 213 -3.03 4.99 -28.89
C ALA A 213 -2.49 3.67 -28.30
N PRO A 214 -1.38 3.70 -27.55
CA PRO A 214 -0.84 2.52 -26.87
C PRO A 214 -1.75 2.05 -25.73
N GLU A 215 -1.88 0.74 -25.57
CA GLU A 215 -2.54 0.10 -24.43
C GLU A 215 -1.52 -0.23 -23.36
N TYR A 216 -1.73 0.25 -22.13
CA TYR A 216 -0.81 0.07 -21.00
C TYR A 216 -1.24 -1.04 -20.01
N GLY A 217 -2.37 -1.70 -20.28
CA GLY A 217 -2.93 -2.77 -19.44
C GLY A 217 -4.02 -2.25 -18.49
N ASP A 218 -3.99 -2.71 -17.24
CA ASP A 218 -4.95 -2.31 -16.21
C ASP A 218 -4.62 -0.93 -15.65
N GLY A 219 -5.37 0.10 -16.07
CA GLY A 219 -5.21 1.47 -15.55
C GLY A 219 -5.70 2.52 -16.53
N TYR A 220 -5.12 3.72 -16.43
CA TYR A 220 -5.31 4.78 -17.42
C TYR A 220 -4.78 4.35 -18.80
N SER A 221 -5.48 4.68 -19.87
CA SER A 221 -4.97 4.58 -21.24
C SER A 221 -5.70 5.54 -22.16
N ASP A 222 -4.96 6.17 -23.06
CA ASP A 222 -5.52 7.00 -24.13
C ASP A 222 -6.39 6.18 -25.09
N PHE A 223 -7.30 6.87 -25.76
CA PHE A 223 -8.11 6.35 -26.87
C PHE A 223 -8.64 7.51 -27.70
N ASN A 224 -9.22 7.22 -28.87
CA ASN A 224 -9.68 8.22 -29.82
C ASN A 224 -8.60 9.28 -30.15
N THR A 225 -7.34 8.85 -30.34
CA THR A 225 -6.22 9.71 -30.72
C THR A 225 -5.12 8.93 -31.44
N CYS A 226 -4.30 9.66 -32.19
CA CYS A 226 -3.07 9.16 -32.78
C CYS A 226 -1.88 9.43 -31.87
N TYR A 227 -0.86 8.59 -31.95
CA TYR A 227 0.45 8.78 -31.36
C TYR A 227 1.53 8.86 -32.42
N TYR A 228 2.53 9.71 -32.18
CA TYR A 228 3.75 9.73 -32.94
C TYR A 228 4.72 8.71 -32.34
N GLN A 229 5.52 8.07 -33.20
CA GLN A 229 6.54 7.12 -32.79
C GLN A 229 7.90 7.62 -33.25
N ALA A 230 8.91 7.50 -32.39
CA ALA A 230 10.30 7.83 -32.74
C ALA A 230 11.29 6.84 -32.11
N ASN A 231 12.49 6.80 -32.68
CA ASN A 231 13.64 6.11 -32.10
C ASN A 231 14.37 7.04 -31.12
N ALA A 232 13.78 7.22 -29.94
CA ALA A 232 14.48 7.77 -28.78
C ALA A 232 14.59 6.67 -27.70
N ALA A 233 15.37 6.97 -26.65
CA ALA A 233 15.67 6.05 -25.56
C ALA A 233 15.36 6.72 -24.22
N ALA A 234 14.13 7.21 -24.08
CA ALA A 234 13.69 7.89 -22.88
C ALA A 234 13.43 6.91 -21.73
N SER A 235 13.69 7.36 -20.49
CA SER A 235 13.50 6.57 -19.27
C SER A 235 12.47 7.21 -18.31
N GLY A 236 12.30 6.64 -17.12
CA GLY A 236 11.38 7.17 -16.10
C GLY A 236 11.72 8.61 -15.71
N GLY A 237 10.70 9.44 -15.49
CA GLY A 237 10.83 10.88 -15.23
C GLY A 237 10.75 11.76 -16.48
N SER A 238 10.97 11.19 -17.68
CA SER A 238 10.86 11.92 -18.95
C SER A 238 9.42 12.18 -19.41
N SER A 239 8.42 11.56 -18.78
CA SER A 239 7.00 11.88 -19.00
C SER A 239 6.75 13.38 -18.86
N GLY A 240 6.07 13.97 -19.85
CA GLY A 240 5.73 15.38 -19.92
C GLY A 240 6.82 16.26 -20.54
N SER A 241 7.93 15.69 -21.01
CA SER A 241 8.98 16.43 -21.73
C SER A 241 8.46 17.02 -23.05
N PRO A 242 8.84 18.25 -23.42
CA PRO A 242 8.63 18.75 -24.76
C PRO A 242 9.50 17.97 -25.76
N VAL A 243 8.88 17.54 -26.85
CA VAL A 243 9.59 17.10 -28.05
C VAL A 243 9.73 18.33 -28.95
N VAL A 244 10.95 18.80 -29.18
CA VAL A 244 11.22 20.06 -29.88
C VAL A 244 11.82 19.88 -31.27
N SER A 245 11.48 20.80 -32.17
CA SER A 245 12.11 20.97 -33.49
C SER A 245 13.43 21.74 -33.39
N LYS A 246 14.14 21.88 -34.52
CA LYS A 246 15.35 22.72 -34.64
C LYS A 246 15.13 24.18 -34.28
N ASP A 247 13.88 24.66 -34.41
CA ASP A 247 13.48 26.03 -34.08
C ASP A 247 13.23 26.23 -32.57
N GLY A 248 13.30 25.16 -31.77
CA GLY A 248 13.02 25.18 -30.32
C GLY A 248 11.54 25.23 -29.95
N SER A 249 10.64 25.13 -30.93
CA SER A 249 9.20 25.00 -30.69
C SER A 249 8.84 23.55 -30.36
N ALA A 250 7.89 23.35 -29.45
CA ALA A 250 7.39 22.03 -29.10
C ALA A 250 6.45 21.52 -30.20
N VAL A 251 6.65 20.28 -30.65
CA VAL A 251 5.89 19.64 -31.74
C VAL A 251 5.11 18.40 -31.30
N ALA A 252 5.51 17.80 -30.18
CA ALA A 252 4.80 16.71 -29.50
C ALA A 252 5.09 16.73 -27.99
N LEU A 253 4.31 15.98 -27.21
CA LEU A 253 4.50 15.76 -25.77
C LEU A 253 4.98 14.33 -25.53
N GLN A 254 6.10 14.13 -24.83
CA GLN A 254 6.55 12.78 -24.44
C GLN A 254 5.58 12.19 -23.42
N ALA A 255 5.04 11.00 -23.70
CA ALA A 255 4.08 10.32 -22.81
C ALA A 255 4.61 8.98 -22.26
N GLY A 256 5.49 8.30 -23.00
CA GLY A 256 6.14 7.08 -22.54
C GLY A 256 6.88 6.35 -23.66
N GLY A 257 7.34 5.13 -23.37
CA GLY A 257 8.05 4.28 -24.33
C GLY A 257 7.78 2.80 -24.07
N ARG A 258 8.44 1.92 -24.82
CA ARG A 258 8.34 0.47 -24.60
C ARG A 258 9.16 0.03 -23.39
N SER A 259 8.52 -0.69 -22.46
CA SER A 259 9.17 -1.25 -21.26
C SER A 259 10.04 -2.49 -21.51
N ASP A 260 10.12 -2.99 -22.74
CA ASP A 260 10.92 -4.17 -23.12
C ASP A 260 12.36 -3.85 -23.56
N GLY A 261 12.79 -2.60 -23.42
CA GLY A 261 14.14 -2.13 -23.76
C GLY A 261 14.34 -1.80 -25.24
N ALA A 262 13.30 -1.90 -26.07
CA ALA A 262 13.35 -1.38 -27.44
C ALA A 262 13.32 0.16 -27.44
N SER A 263 14.22 0.80 -28.17
CA SER A 263 14.28 2.26 -28.35
C SER A 263 13.11 2.76 -29.20
N THR A 264 11.93 2.86 -28.59
CA THR A 264 10.68 3.28 -29.22
C THR A 264 9.86 4.05 -28.21
N ASP A 265 9.81 5.36 -28.42
CA ASP A 265 9.05 6.31 -27.62
C ASP A 265 7.76 6.72 -28.34
N TYR A 266 6.77 7.09 -27.53
CA TYR A 266 5.41 7.45 -27.93
C TYR A 266 5.10 8.89 -27.51
N PHE A 267 4.86 9.75 -28.50
CA PHE A 267 4.53 11.16 -28.28
C PHE A 267 3.08 11.47 -28.62
N LEU A 268 2.43 12.24 -27.75
CA LEU A 268 1.08 12.75 -27.95
C LEU A 268 1.13 14.02 -28.86
N PRO A 269 0.26 14.13 -29.88
CA PRO A 269 0.11 15.34 -30.70
C PRO A 269 -0.30 16.57 -29.89
N LEU A 270 0.20 17.75 -30.25
CA LEU A 270 -0.09 19.00 -29.54
C LEU A 270 -1.37 19.73 -30.00
N ASP A 271 -2.10 19.23 -31.00
CA ASP A 271 -3.32 19.88 -31.52
C ASP A 271 -4.39 20.10 -30.43
N ARG A 272 -4.74 19.04 -29.69
CA ARG A 272 -5.67 19.12 -28.53
C ARG A 272 -5.08 19.92 -27.35
N PRO A 273 -3.83 19.68 -26.90
CA PRO A 273 -3.16 20.52 -25.90
C PRO A 273 -3.16 22.02 -26.21
N LEU A 274 -2.89 22.41 -27.46
CA LEU A 274 -2.90 23.80 -27.91
C LEU A 274 -4.32 24.40 -27.86
N ARG A 275 -5.34 23.65 -28.31
CA ARG A 275 -6.74 24.08 -28.19
C ARG A 275 -7.13 24.33 -26.73
N ALA A 276 -6.78 23.41 -25.82
CA ALA A 276 -7.07 23.55 -24.40
C ALA A 276 -6.36 24.77 -23.78
N LEU A 277 -5.06 24.94 -24.05
CA LEU A 277 -4.27 26.08 -23.61
C LEU A 277 -4.90 27.41 -24.07
N GLN A 278 -5.28 27.52 -25.35
CA GLN A 278 -5.91 28.72 -25.89
C GLN A 278 -7.25 29.05 -25.21
N CYS A 279 -8.08 28.04 -24.90
CA CYS A 279 -9.31 28.23 -24.14
C CYS A 279 -9.02 28.80 -22.74
N ILE A 280 -8.06 28.20 -22.01
CA ILE A 280 -7.68 28.61 -20.66
C ILE A 280 -7.09 30.03 -20.65
N GLN A 281 -6.19 30.35 -21.58
CA GLN A 281 -5.64 31.70 -21.76
C GLN A 281 -6.70 32.77 -22.03
N GLN A 282 -7.82 32.37 -22.66
CA GLN A 282 -8.99 33.23 -22.94
C GLN A 282 -10.03 33.24 -21.81
N GLY A 283 -9.82 32.51 -20.71
CA GLY A 283 -10.80 32.36 -19.63
C GLY A 283 -12.08 31.63 -20.04
N LYS A 284 -12.00 30.75 -21.05
CA LYS A 284 -13.13 29.96 -21.58
C LYS A 284 -13.04 28.51 -21.09
N PRO A 285 -14.17 27.86 -20.80
CA PRO A 285 -14.18 26.43 -20.49
C PRO A 285 -13.70 25.61 -21.69
N VAL A 286 -12.90 24.57 -21.43
CA VAL A 286 -12.42 23.63 -22.46
C VAL A 286 -13.52 22.60 -22.73
N SER A 287 -14.37 22.86 -23.73
CA SER A 287 -15.42 21.90 -24.12
C SER A 287 -14.80 20.59 -24.65
N ARG A 288 -15.31 19.46 -24.17
CA ARG A 288 -14.85 18.11 -24.50
C ARG A 288 -16.04 17.22 -24.84
N GLY A 289 -16.20 16.91 -26.11
CA GLY A 289 -17.34 16.17 -26.65
C GLY A 289 -17.02 14.72 -26.89
N ASP A 290 -17.97 13.85 -26.57
CA ASP A 290 -17.87 12.41 -26.79
C ASP A 290 -19.25 11.78 -27.04
N ILE A 291 -19.25 10.59 -27.64
CA ILE A 291 -20.45 9.80 -27.95
C ILE A 291 -20.43 8.39 -27.32
N GLN A 292 -19.49 8.13 -26.41
CA GLN A 292 -19.18 6.86 -25.76
C GLN A 292 -18.91 5.72 -26.74
N CYS A 293 -18.16 6.05 -27.80
CA CYS A 293 -17.68 5.12 -28.81
C CYS A 293 -16.16 5.29 -28.97
N GLN A 294 -15.40 4.22 -28.76
CA GLN A 294 -14.00 4.15 -29.15
C GLN A 294 -13.92 3.77 -30.64
N PHE A 295 -13.19 4.57 -31.41
CA PHE A 295 -12.75 4.21 -32.75
C PHE A 295 -11.27 3.80 -32.74
N LEU A 296 -10.88 3.00 -33.73
CA LEU A 296 -9.49 2.74 -34.11
C LEU A 296 -9.26 3.16 -35.55
N LEU A 297 -8.06 3.65 -35.88
CA LEU A 297 -7.62 3.74 -37.27
C LEU A 297 -7.30 2.33 -37.79
N LYS A 298 -7.98 1.94 -38.86
CA LYS A 298 -7.75 0.69 -39.58
C LYS A 298 -7.39 0.96 -41.04
N PRO A 299 -6.45 0.22 -41.64
CA PRO A 299 -6.05 0.44 -43.03
C PRO A 299 -7.17 0.05 -44.00
N PHE A 300 -7.17 0.64 -45.20
CA PHE A 300 -8.24 0.41 -46.18
C PHE A 300 -8.48 -1.08 -46.52
N ASP A 301 -7.47 -1.96 -46.45
CA ASP A 301 -7.67 -3.38 -46.70
C ASP A 301 -8.44 -4.09 -45.58
N GLU A 302 -8.35 -3.63 -44.34
CA GLU A 302 -9.20 -4.09 -43.24
C GLU A 302 -10.60 -3.46 -43.34
N CYS A 303 -10.70 -2.15 -43.63
CA CYS A 303 -12.00 -1.51 -43.85
C CYS A 303 -12.81 -2.19 -44.97
N ARG A 304 -12.16 -2.62 -46.07
CA ARG A 304 -12.80 -3.43 -47.12
C ARG A 304 -13.31 -4.79 -46.62
N ARG A 305 -12.61 -5.45 -45.68
CA ARG A 305 -13.08 -6.71 -45.07
C ARG A 305 -14.29 -6.51 -44.15
N LEU A 306 -14.45 -5.31 -43.57
CA LEU A 306 -15.58 -4.92 -42.73
C LEU A 306 -16.80 -4.42 -43.54
N GLY A 307 -16.61 -4.04 -44.81
CA GLY A 307 -17.68 -3.62 -45.71
C GLY A 307 -17.27 -2.60 -46.77
N LEU A 308 -16.15 -1.89 -46.57
CA LEU A 308 -15.55 -0.81 -47.37
C LEU A 308 -15.99 -0.76 -48.86
N ALA A 309 -17.09 -0.07 -49.15
CA ALA A 309 -17.58 0.11 -50.52
C ALA A 309 -16.52 0.81 -51.39
N PRO A 310 -16.24 0.33 -52.62
CA PRO A 310 -15.23 0.92 -53.51
C PRO A 310 -15.46 2.40 -53.79
N GLU A 311 -16.71 2.85 -53.82
CA GLU A 311 -17.12 4.23 -54.05
C GLU A 311 -16.65 5.16 -52.90
N TRP A 312 -16.79 4.70 -51.66
CA TRP A 312 -16.32 5.45 -50.48
C TRP A 312 -14.81 5.44 -50.36
N GLU A 313 -14.14 4.31 -50.60
CA GLU A 313 -12.67 4.28 -50.65
C GLU A 313 -12.14 5.23 -51.75
N ALA A 314 -12.76 5.24 -52.94
CA ALA A 314 -12.38 6.13 -54.02
C ALA A 314 -12.63 7.61 -53.71
N ALA A 315 -13.74 7.94 -53.04
CA ALA A 315 -14.03 9.30 -52.58
C ALA A 315 -13.00 9.77 -51.55
N THR A 316 -12.75 8.97 -50.51
CA THR A 316 -11.77 9.26 -49.46
C THR A 316 -10.37 9.44 -50.02
N ARG A 317 -9.89 8.55 -50.89
CA ARG A 317 -8.57 8.67 -51.54
C ARG A 317 -8.46 9.87 -52.48
N LYS A 318 -9.57 10.36 -53.05
CA LYS A 318 -9.59 11.55 -53.91
C LYS A 318 -9.46 12.84 -53.09
N GLU A 319 -10.11 12.90 -51.92
CA GLU A 319 -10.07 14.07 -51.05
C GLU A 319 -8.82 14.09 -50.16
N PHE A 320 -8.35 12.92 -49.73
CA PHE A 320 -7.17 12.74 -48.87
C PHE A 320 -6.14 11.78 -49.50
N PRO A 321 -5.37 12.20 -50.53
CA PRO A 321 -4.50 11.29 -51.30
C PRO A 321 -3.34 10.63 -50.54
N HIS A 322 -3.01 11.15 -49.35
CA HIS A 322 -1.94 10.63 -48.49
C HIS A 322 -2.44 9.73 -47.36
N GLU A 323 -3.75 9.70 -47.12
CA GLU A 323 -4.35 8.85 -46.09
C GLU A 323 -4.46 7.41 -46.59
N THR A 324 -4.27 6.45 -45.69
CA THR A 324 -4.28 5.00 -46.00
C THR A 324 -5.21 4.19 -45.10
N ASN A 325 -5.95 4.88 -44.24
CA ASN A 325 -6.75 4.35 -43.14
C ASN A 325 -8.08 5.12 -43.00
N MET A 326 -9.00 4.55 -42.23
CA MET A 326 -10.26 5.17 -41.81
C MET A 326 -10.55 4.82 -40.35
N LEU A 327 -11.46 5.59 -39.73
CA LEU A 327 -11.92 5.34 -38.36
C LEU A 327 -12.98 4.24 -38.36
N VAL A 328 -12.82 3.24 -37.49
CA VAL A 328 -13.73 2.11 -37.33
C VAL A 328 -14.12 1.98 -35.87
N ALA A 329 -15.41 1.81 -35.57
CA ALA A 329 -15.90 1.62 -34.22
C ALA A 329 -15.43 0.28 -33.65
N GLU A 330 -14.84 0.29 -32.45
CA GLU A 330 -14.27 -0.90 -31.80
C GLU A 330 -14.95 -1.21 -30.45
N ILE A 331 -15.29 -0.18 -29.65
CA ILE A 331 -16.02 -0.35 -28.38
C ILE A 331 -17.16 0.66 -28.30
N ILE A 332 -18.39 0.20 -28.09
CA ILE A 332 -19.57 1.04 -27.85
C ILE A 332 -20.04 0.79 -26.41
N LEU A 333 -20.16 1.83 -25.57
CA LEU A 333 -20.59 1.61 -24.19
C LEU A 333 -22.12 1.45 -24.08
N PRO A 334 -22.61 0.40 -23.40
CA PRO A 334 -24.03 0.22 -23.15
C PRO A 334 -24.66 1.43 -22.44
N SER A 335 -25.90 1.78 -22.79
CA SER A 335 -26.60 2.98 -22.29
C SER A 335 -25.96 4.34 -22.63
N GLY A 336 -24.85 4.37 -23.38
CA GLY A 336 -24.25 5.61 -23.89
C GLY A 336 -24.98 6.21 -25.10
N PRO A 337 -24.60 7.40 -25.59
CA PRO A 337 -25.27 8.06 -26.72
C PRO A 337 -25.27 7.26 -28.03
N SER A 338 -24.26 6.40 -28.21
CA SER A 338 -24.09 5.50 -29.37
C SER A 338 -24.71 4.11 -29.19
N ASP A 339 -25.17 3.74 -27.99
CA ASP A 339 -25.81 2.44 -27.71
C ASP A 339 -26.98 2.20 -28.68
N LYS A 340 -27.00 1.02 -29.32
CA LYS A 340 -27.97 0.60 -30.35
C LYS A 340 -28.04 1.48 -31.60
N LYS A 341 -27.05 2.36 -31.82
CA LYS A 341 -26.95 3.19 -33.04
C LYS A 341 -25.71 2.81 -33.86
N ILE A 342 -24.57 2.72 -33.19
CA ILE A 342 -23.31 2.22 -33.76
C ILE A 342 -23.15 0.75 -33.36
N GLU A 343 -22.57 -0.05 -34.26
CA GLU A 343 -22.16 -1.44 -34.02
C GLU A 343 -20.64 -1.58 -34.20
N GLU A 344 -20.03 -2.54 -33.49
CA GLU A 344 -18.60 -2.84 -33.63
C GLU A 344 -18.26 -3.24 -35.08
N GLY A 345 -17.24 -2.61 -35.66
CA GLY A 345 -16.86 -2.77 -37.06
C GLY A 345 -17.47 -1.73 -38.03
N ASP A 346 -18.38 -0.86 -37.58
CA ASP A 346 -18.88 0.27 -38.39
C ASP A 346 -17.73 1.17 -38.84
N VAL A 347 -17.60 1.39 -40.15
CA VAL A 347 -16.61 2.33 -40.72
C VAL A 347 -17.21 3.73 -40.78
N LEU A 348 -16.59 4.71 -40.11
CA LEU A 348 -17.01 6.10 -40.16
C LEU A 348 -16.62 6.73 -41.50
N VAL A 349 -17.62 7.22 -42.24
CA VAL A 349 -17.44 7.88 -43.54
C VAL A 349 -17.57 9.39 -43.40
N LYS A 350 -18.66 9.89 -42.80
CA LYS A 350 -18.93 11.33 -42.65
C LYS A 350 -19.43 11.73 -41.28
N VAL A 351 -19.15 12.99 -40.92
CA VAL A 351 -19.77 13.70 -39.80
C VAL A 351 -20.35 15.02 -40.34
N ASN A 352 -21.63 15.28 -40.11
CA ASN A 352 -22.33 16.49 -40.58
C ASN A 352 -22.12 16.77 -42.09
N ASP A 353 -22.18 15.71 -42.90
CA ASP A 353 -21.98 15.71 -44.36
C ASP A 353 -20.55 16.01 -44.88
N GLU A 354 -19.58 16.21 -43.98
CA GLU A 354 -18.13 16.30 -44.25
C GLU A 354 -17.46 14.92 -44.16
N LEU A 355 -16.55 14.57 -45.08
CA LEU A 355 -15.77 13.32 -45.00
C LEU A 355 -14.72 13.41 -43.88
N VAL A 356 -14.64 12.38 -43.02
CA VAL A 356 -13.74 12.38 -41.85
C VAL A 356 -12.97 11.07 -41.76
N THR A 357 -11.64 11.18 -41.79
CA THR A 357 -10.70 10.03 -41.70
C THR A 357 -9.83 10.04 -40.45
N GLN A 358 -9.69 11.19 -39.78
CA GLN A 358 -8.70 11.41 -38.71
C GLN A 358 -9.33 11.96 -37.43
N PHE A 359 -8.77 11.54 -36.28
CA PHE A 359 -9.28 11.91 -34.95
C PHE A 359 -9.36 13.41 -34.75
N ILE A 360 -8.32 14.17 -35.08
CA ILE A 360 -8.25 15.64 -34.89
C ILE A 360 -9.50 16.35 -35.44
N ARG A 361 -10.00 15.91 -36.62
CA ARG A 361 -11.19 16.54 -37.23
C ARG A 361 -12.51 16.05 -36.63
N LEU A 362 -12.61 14.76 -36.27
CA LEU A 362 -13.75 14.22 -35.52
C LEU A 362 -13.89 14.97 -34.18
N ASP A 363 -12.78 15.11 -33.47
CA ASP A 363 -12.62 15.77 -32.18
C ASP A 363 -13.08 17.22 -32.21
N ASP A 364 -12.64 18.02 -33.20
CA ASP A 364 -13.11 19.39 -33.41
C ASP A 364 -14.64 19.48 -33.55
N ILE A 365 -15.24 18.52 -34.27
CA ILE A 365 -16.69 18.50 -34.52
C ILE A 365 -17.44 18.11 -33.23
N LEU A 366 -16.96 17.11 -32.48
CA LEU A 366 -17.55 16.70 -31.21
C LEU A 366 -17.40 17.79 -30.14
N ASP A 367 -16.19 18.32 -29.93
CA ASP A 367 -15.89 19.34 -28.92
C ASP A 367 -16.67 20.66 -29.17
N SER A 368 -17.02 20.98 -30.42
CA SER A 368 -17.87 22.14 -30.78
C SER A 368 -19.38 21.84 -30.78
N SER A 369 -19.76 20.56 -30.64
CA SER A 369 -21.14 20.07 -30.68
C SER A 369 -21.66 19.52 -29.35
N VAL A 370 -20.92 19.66 -28.24
CA VAL A 370 -21.37 19.29 -26.88
C VAL A 370 -22.80 19.79 -26.62
N GLY A 371 -23.70 18.89 -26.21
CA GLY A 371 -25.12 19.16 -25.97
C GLY A 371 -25.96 19.36 -27.23
N LYS A 372 -25.45 18.98 -28.41
CA LYS A 372 -26.14 19.03 -29.71
C LYS A 372 -26.09 17.66 -30.39
N THR A 373 -26.95 17.48 -31.39
CA THR A 373 -26.95 16.28 -32.23
C THR A 373 -26.00 16.43 -33.42
N VAL A 374 -25.13 15.45 -33.64
CA VAL A 374 -24.34 15.27 -34.87
C VAL A 374 -24.96 14.17 -35.75
N LYS A 375 -24.80 14.32 -37.07
CA LYS A 375 -25.20 13.33 -38.07
C LYS A 375 -23.97 12.53 -38.48
N LEU A 376 -23.95 11.24 -38.24
CA LEU A 376 -22.89 10.33 -38.66
C LEU A 376 -23.38 9.49 -39.85
N GLN A 377 -22.58 9.42 -40.90
CA GLN A 377 -22.74 8.44 -41.98
C GLN A 377 -21.68 7.37 -41.78
N LEU A 378 -22.15 6.16 -41.54
CA LEU A 378 -21.39 4.96 -41.25
C LEU A 378 -21.58 3.97 -42.39
N GLN A 379 -20.71 2.98 -42.46
CA GLN A 379 -20.81 1.88 -43.40
C GLN A 379 -20.72 0.55 -42.65
N ARG A 380 -21.81 -0.23 -42.72
CA ARG A 380 -22.04 -1.45 -41.93
C ARG A 380 -22.20 -2.64 -42.87
N GLY A 381 -21.19 -3.52 -42.94
CA GLY A 381 -21.26 -4.73 -43.76
C GLY A 381 -21.50 -4.51 -45.27
N GLY A 382 -21.23 -3.30 -45.78
CA GLY A 382 -21.53 -2.91 -47.17
C GLY A 382 -22.65 -1.87 -47.32
N GLU A 383 -23.51 -1.69 -46.31
CA GLU A 383 -24.67 -0.79 -46.37
C GLU A 383 -24.38 0.59 -45.75
N ASP A 384 -24.93 1.65 -46.36
CA ASP A 384 -24.87 3.02 -45.86
C ASP A 384 -25.88 3.23 -44.73
N VAL A 385 -25.37 3.51 -43.53
CA VAL A 385 -26.19 3.75 -42.33
C VAL A 385 -26.03 5.20 -41.88
N VAL A 386 -27.14 5.91 -41.66
CA VAL A 386 -27.12 7.30 -41.14
C VAL A 386 -27.73 7.33 -39.75
N VAL A 387 -26.97 7.80 -38.76
CA VAL A 387 -27.41 7.90 -37.37
C VAL A 387 -27.28 9.31 -36.82
N HIS A 388 -28.17 9.65 -35.89
CA HIS A 388 -28.20 10.91 -35.18
C HIS A 388 -27.85 10.68 -33.71
N ILE A 389 -26.75 11.28 -33.27
CA ILE A 389 -26.17 11.05 -31.94
C ILE A 389 -26.02 12.39 -31.22
N GLU A 390 -26.48 12.44 -29.97
CA GLU A 390 -26.26 13.58 -29.08
C GLU A 390 -24.84 13.51 -28.51
N VAL A 391 -24.07 14.58 -28.64
CA VAL A 391 -22.71 14.64 -28.12
C VAL A 391 -22.77 14.99 -26.64
N GLY A 392 -22.31 14.06 -25.81
CA GLY A 392 -22.16 14.23 -24.37
C GLY A 392 -21.03 15.19 -24.00
N ASP A 393 -20.97 15.54 -22.73
CA ASP A 393 -19.91 16.34 -22.13
C ASP A 393 -19.02 15.43 -21.28
N LEU A 394 -17.77 15.23 -21.70
CA LEU A 394 -16.84 14.32 -21.02
C LEU A 394 -16.63 14.69 -19.55
N HIS A 395 -16.62 15.99 -19.23
CA HIS A 395 -16.42 16.47 -17.86
C HIS A 395 -17.54 16.07 -16.90
N LYS A 396 -18.74 15.71 -17.41
CA LYS A 396 -19.86 15.22 -16.59
C LYS A 396 -19.80 13.72 -16.27
N ILE A 397 -18.98 12.97 -17.00
CA ILE A 397 -18.79 11.52 -16.84
C ILE A 397 -17.36 11.15 -16.39
N THR A 398 -16.52 12.16 -16.20
CA THR A 398 -15.25 12.05 -15.44
C THR A 398 -15.52 12.45 -13.99
N PRO A 399 -15.14 11.64 -12.99
CA PRO A 399 -15.30 11.98 -11.59
C PRO A 399 -14.57 13.29 -11.20
N ASP A 400 -15.27 14.15 -10.47
CA ASP A 400 -14.81 15.43 -9.93
C ASP A 400 -14.98 15.53 -8.40
N ARG A 401 -15.54 14.48 -7.78
CA ARG A 401 -15.81 14.38 -6.35
C ARG A 401 -15.72 12.93 -5.87
N PHE A 402 -15.36 12.74 -4.60
CA PHE A 402 -15.45 11.45 -3.92
C PHE A 402 -15.96 11.62 -2.49
N VAL A 403 -16.47 10.53 -1.92
CA VAL A 403 -16.93 10.46 -0.52
C VAL A 403 -16.09 9.49 0.26
N THR A 404 -15.75 9.87 1.49
CA THR A 404 -15.03 9.02 2.44
C THR A 404 -15.94 8.65 3.60
N VAL A 405 -16.10 7.34 3.86
CA VAL A 405 -16.93 6.83 4.95
C VAL A 405 -16.44 5.46 5.42
N ALA A 406 -16.39 5.24 6.74
CA ALA A 406 -16.03 3.96 7.33
C ALA A 406 -14.67 3.43 6.81
N GLY A 407 -13.69 4.34 6.72
CA GLY A 407 -12.33 4.11 6.24
C GLY A 407 -12.12 3.97 4.72
N ALA A 408 -13.17 3.96 3.88
CA ALA A 408 -13.07 3.77 2.42
C ALA A 408 -13.49 5.00 1.62
N SER A 409 -13.05 5.08 0.35
CA SER A 409 -13.33 6.17 -0.59
C SER A 409 -14.10 5.70 -1.84
N PHE A 410 -15.09 6.50 -2.26
CA PHE A 410 -16.05 6.15 -3.32
C PHE A 410 -16.31 7.30 -4.28
N HIS A 411 -16.46 7.00 -5.58
CA HIS A 411 -16.96 7.94 -6.59
C HIS A 411 -17.85 7.24 -7.63
N ASN A 412 -18.45 7.99 -8.55
CA ASN A 412 -19.16 7.39 -9.70
C ASN A 412 -18.16 6.68 -10.62
N LEU A 413 -18.52 5.54 -11.23
CA LEU A 413 -17.67 4.86 -12.21
C LEU A 413 -17.29 5.82 -13.35
N SER A 414 -16.00 5.96 -13.62
CA SER A 414 -15.47 6.87 -14.65
C SER A 414 -15.64 6.31 -16.06
N TYR A 415 -15.62 7.19 -17.06
CA TYR A 415 -15.56 6.77 -18.45
C TYR A 415 -14.30 5.95 -18.78
N GLN A 416 -13.14 6.24 -18.16
CA GLN A 416 -11.90 5.47 -18.34
C GLN A 416 -12.07 3.99 -17.91
N GLN A 417 -12.52 3.77 -16.66
CA GLN A 417 -12.77 2.43 -16.14
C GLN A 417 -13.92 1.73 -16.89
N ALA A 418 -14.99 2.47 -17.21
CA ALA A 418 -16.12 1.91 -17.95
C ALA A 418 -15.73 1.47 -19.37
N ARG A 419 -14.87 2.25 -20.05
CA ARG A 419 -14.32 1.93 -21.38
C ARG A 419 -13.49 0.66 -21.33
N LEU A 420 -12.55 0.56 -20.37
CA LEU A 420 -11.61 -0.56 -20.27
C LEU A 420 -12.31 -1.92 -20.16
N TYR A 421 -13.49 -1.95 -19.51
CA TYR A 421 -14.28 -3.17 -19.30
C TYR A 421 -15.57 -3.24 -20.14
N ALA A 422 -15.74 -2.34 -21.13
CA ALA A 422 -16.91 -2.25 -22.01
C ALA A 422 -18.27 -2.21 -21.27
N VAL A 423 -18.34 -1.49 -20.15
CA VAL A 423 -19.56 -1.32 -19.34
C VAL A 423 -20.18 0.06 -19.51
N ALA A 424 -21.44 0.19 -19.10
CA ALA A 424 -22.11 1.48 -18.97
C ALA A 424 -21.42 2.37 -17.91
N VAL A 425 -21.33 3.67 -18.16
CA VAL A 425 -20.73 4.65 -17.24
C VAL A 425 -21.68 4.98 -16.07
N GLN A 426 -21.90 4.00 -15.19
CA GLN A 426 -22.82 4.07 -14.05
C GLN A 426 -22.38 3.16 -12.89
N GLY A 427 -22.86 3.43 -11.68
CA GLY A 427 -22.52 2.67 -10.47
C GLY A 427 -21.49 3.37 -9.59
N VAL A 428 -21.32 2.85 -8.38
CA VAL A 428 -20.45 3.41 -7.33
C VAL A 428 -19.15 2.60 -7.27
N TYR A 429 -18.07 3.21 -7.73
CA TYR A 429 -16.72 2.65 -7.74
C TYR A 429 -16.04 2.85 -6.39
N VAL A 430 -15.38 1.81 -5.89
CA VAL A 430 -14.54 1.85 -4.69
C VAL A 430 -13.10 2.12 -5.12
N CYS A 431 -12.61 3.35 -4.91
CA CYS A 431 -11.25 3.73 -5.30
C CYS A 431 -10.21 3.47 -4.20
N GLU A 432 -10.64 3.39 -2.93
CA GLU A 432 -9.79 3.03 -1.79
C GLU A 432 -10.53 2.00 -0.93
N ALA A 433 -10.16 0.72 -1.05
CA ALA A 433 -10.83 -0.42 -0.39
C ALA A 433 -10.27 -0.67 1.02
N ALA A 434 -10.47 0.29 1.91
CA ALA A 434 -9.98 0.27 3.30
C ALA A 434 -11.11 0.23 4.35
N GLY A 435 -10.75 0.17 5.63
CA GLY A 435 -11.68 0.12 6.77
C GLY A 435 -12.76 -0.96 6.66
N SER A 436 -14.01 -0.56 6.89
CA SER A 436 -15.20 -1.42 6.80
C SER A 436 -15.40 -2.09 5.44
N PHE A 437 -15.01 -1.44 4.34
CA PHE A 437 -15.27 -1.91 2.97
C PHE A 437 -14.12 -2.72 2.37
N ARG A 438 -13.19 -3.18 3.22
CA ARG A 438 -12.12 -4.05 2.78
C ARG A 438 -12.63 -5.48 2.54
N PHE A 439 -12.76 -5.82 1.26
CA PHE A 439 -13.21 -7.14 0.81
C PHE A 439 -12.10 -8.21 0.93
N GLU A 440 -12.46 -9.48 0.70
CA GLU A 440 -11.55 -10.62 0.91
C GLU A 440 -10.35 -10.67 -0.07
N SER A 441 -10.48 -10.04 -1.23
CA SER A 441 -9.37 -9.86 -2.18
C SER A 441 -8.87 -8.42 -2.16
N PRO A 442 -7.54 -8.17 -2.23
CA PRO A 442 -6.96 -6.84 -2.33
C PRO A 442 -7.06 -6.22 -3.74
N ASP A 443 -7.79 -6.83 -4.67
CA ASP A 443 -8.00 -6.30 -6.02
C ASP A 443 -8.67 -4.90 -5.97
N ASN A 444 -8.32 -4.05 -6.93
CA ASN A 444 -9.01 -2.78 -7.21
C ASN A 444 -10.02 -2.97 -8.35
N GLY A 445 -11.12 -2.22 -8.35
CA GLY A 445 -12.15 -2.31 -9.39
C GLY A 445 -13.52 -2.82 -8.91
N TRP A 446 -13.85 -2.63 -7.64
CA TRP A 446 -15.16 -3.00 -7.08
C TRP A 446 -16.23 -1.95 -7.39
N ILE A 447 -17.43 -2.42 -7.76
CA ILE A 447 -18.64 -1.60 -7.91
C ILE A 447 -19.68 -2.07 -6.90
N ILE A 448 -20.12 -1.17 -6.02
CA ILE A 448 -21.20 -1.42 -5.07
C ILE A 448 -22.55 -1.47 -5.81
N GLN A 449 -23.36 -2.49 -5.52
CA GLN A 449 -24.68 -2.71 -6.10
C GLN A 449 -25.80 -2.44 -5.09
N SER A 450 -25.60 -2.82 -3.83
CA SER A 450 -26.51 -2.48 -2.73
C SER A 450 -25.79 -2.42 -1.39
N VAL A 451 -26.31 -1.59 -0.50
CA VAL A 451 -25.91 -1.52 0.92
C VAL A 451 -27.18 -1.62 1.76
N ASP A 452 -27.18 -2.48 2.78
CA ASP A 452 -28.33 -2.70 3.67
C ASP A 452 -29.62 -2.99 2.88
N HIS A 453 -29.52 -3.89 1.89
CA HIS A 453 -30.59 -4.27 0.96
C HIS A 453 -31.17 -3.14 0.09
N LYS A 454 -30.64 -1.92 0.16
CA LYS A 454 -31.02 -0.77 -0.67
C LYS A 454 -30.08 -0.68 -1.87
N LYS A 455 -30.65 -0.70 -3.09
CA LYS A 455 -29.87 -0.57 -4.32
C LYS A 455 -29.24 0.82 -4.41
N VAL A 456 -27.96 0.88 -4.76
CA VAL A 456 -27.25 2.12 -5.09
C VAL A 456 -26.90 2.11 -6.57
N VAL A 457 -27.07 3.24 -7.24
CA VAL A 457 -26.84 3.39 -8.70
C VAL A 457 -25.83 4.47 -9.04
N ASP A 458 -25.60 5.39 -8.10
CA ASP A 458 -24.73 6.55 -8.18
C ASP A 458 -24.26 6.93 -6.76
N LEU A 459 -23.30 7.85 -6.69
CA LEU A 459 -22.71 8.31 -5.45
C LEU A 459 -23.74 8.95 -4.52
N ASP A 460 -24.76 9.64 -5.05
CA ASP A 460 -25.77 10.33 -4.23
C ASP A 460 -26.75 9.36 -3.55
N SER A 461 -27.20 8.31 -4.26
CA SER A 461 -27.98 7.23 -3.64
C SER A 461 -27.16 6.45 -2.60
N PHE A 462 -25.86 6.24 -2.83
CA PHE A 462 -24.97 5.68 -1.81
C PHE A 462 -24.83 6.58 -0.57
N ILE A 463 -24.69 7.90 -0.76
CA ILE A 463 -24.62 8.87 0.35
C ILE A 463 -25.86 8.77 1.23
N GLU A 464 -27.06 8.85 0.65
CA GLU A 464 -28.30 8.84 1.42
C GLU A 464 -28.55 7.49 2.12
N VAL A 465 -28.10 6.37 1.54
CA VAL A 465 -28.14 5.07 2.23
C VAL A 465 -27.19 5.05 3.42
N MET A 466 -25.92 5.45 3.24
CA MET A 466 -24.90 5.43 4.30
C MET A 466 -25.21 6.39 5.47
N LYS A 467 -25.83 7.54 5.19
CA LYS A 467 -26.33 8.46 6.24
C LYS A 467 -27.31 7.81 7.20
N GLY A 468 -28.11 6.84 6.72
CA GLY A 468 -29.13 6.14 7.50
C GLY A 468 -28.61 4.96 8.32
N ILE A 469 -27.32 4.65 8.28
CA ILE A 469 -26.74 3.45 8.91
C ILE A 469 -26.08 3.80 10.27
N PRO A 470 -26.51 3.16 11.37
CA PRO A 470 -25.88 3.29 12.70
C PRO A 470 -24.42 2.84 12.73
N ASP A 471 -23.60 3.50 13.56
CA ASP A 471 -22.28 2.99 13.95
C ASP A 471 -22.39 1.61 14.63
N ARG A 472 -21.34 0.80 14.51
CA ARG A 472 -21.24 -0.60 14.99
C ARG A 472 -22.29 -1.57 14.42
N SER A 473 -23.11 -1.14 13.47
CA SER A 473 -24.07 -2.01 12.79
C SER A 473 -23.34 -2.98 11.85
N ARG A 474 -24.00 -4.12 11.58
CA ARG A 474 -23.56 -5.09 10.56
C ARG A 474 -24.54 -5.05 9.40
N VAL A 475 -24.07 -4.65 8.23
CA VAL A 475 -24.91 -4.48 7.04
C VAL A 475 -24.46 -5.38 5.90
N VAL A 476 -25.43 -5.88 5.14
CA VAL A 476 -25.17 -6.68 3.94
C VAL A 476 -24.81 -5.73 2.80
N VAL A 477 -23.65 -5.96 2.18
CA VAL A 477 -23.20 -5.24 0.98
C VAL A 477 -23.11 -6.23 -0.17
N THR A 478 -23.70 -5.88 -1.31
CA THR A 478 -23.51 -6.61 -2.56
C THR A 478 -22.72 -5.77 -3.55
N TYR A 479 -21.77 -6.41 -4.23
CA TYR A 479 -20.78 -5.75 -5.07
C TYR A 479 -20.30 -6.67 -6.19
N LYS A 480 -19.73 -6.09 -7.25
CA LYS A 480 -19.18 -6.81 -8.40
C LYS A 480 -17.77 -6.34 -8.70
N HIS A 481 -16.97 -7.18 -9.35
CA HIS A 481 -15.67 -6.76 -9.88
C HIS A 481 -15.83 -6.33 -11.34
N LEU A 482 -15.12 -5.30 -11.78
CA LEU A 482 -15.16 -4.88 -13.19
C LEU A 482 -14.71 -5.97 -14.17
N ARG A 483 -13.73 -6.80 -13.77
CA ARG A 483 -13.26 -7.97 -14.56
C ARG A 483 -14.22 -9.17 -14.54
N ASP A 484 -15.15 -9.24 -13.59
CA ASP A 484 -16.15 -10.30 -13.50
C ASP A 484 -17.50 -9.72 -13.05
N LEU A 485 -18.28 -9.34 -14.05
CA LEU A 485 -19.62 -8.80 -13.90
C LEU A 485 -20.68 -9.91 -13.76
N HIS A 486 -20.31 -11.19 -13.93
CA HIS A 486 -21.22 -12.32 -13.82
C HIS A 486 -21.37 -12.75 -12.35
N THR A 487 -20.28 -12.72 -11.59
CA THR A 487 -20.29 -13.01 -10.15
C THR A 487 -20.80 -11.80 -9.35
N LEU A 488 -21.87 -11.99 -8.57
CA LEU A 488 -22.34 -11.04 -7.57
C LEU A 488 -21.81 -11.46 -6.20
N ASN A 489 -20.84 -10.73 -5.67
CA ASN A 489 -20.34 -10.94 -4.33
C ASN A 489 -21.30 -10.35 -3.30
N THR A 490 -21.47 -11.04 -2.18
CA THR A 490 -22.29 -10.60 -1.04
C THR A 490 -21.49 -10.81 0.23
N THR A 491 -21.29 -9.76 1.01
CA THR A 491 -20.56 -9.83 2.28
C THR A 491 -21.30 -9.07 3.37
N ILE A 492 -20.90 -9.29 4.62
CA ILE A 492 -21.38 -8.55 5.78
C ILE A 492 -20.22 -7.70 6.29
N ILE A 493 -20.36 -6.38 6.20
CA ILE A 493 -19.40 -5.44 6.79
C ILE A 493 -19.86 -5.03 8.18
N TYR A 494 -18.91 -4.71 9.07
CA TYR A 494 -19.15 -4.06 10.35
C TYR A 494 -18.78 -2.59 10.19
N VAL A 495 -19.72 -1.68 10.44
CA VAL A 495 -19.60 -0.26 10.12
C VAL A 495 -18.91 0.49 11.26
N ASP A 496 -17.65 0.87 11.05
CA ASP A 496 -16.69 1.38 12.04
C ASP A 496 -16.59 2.92 12.10
N ARG A 497 -17.74 3.60 12.02
CA ARG A 497 -17.80 5.07 11.94
C ARG A 497 -17.30 5.78 13.21
N HIS A 498 -17.15 5.15 14.36
CA HIS A 498 -16.51 5.81 15.50
C HIS A 498 -15.00 6.07 15.31
N TRP A 499 -14.30 5.37 14.41
CA TRP A 499 -12.92 5.72 14.03
C TRP A 499 -12.87 6.81 12.94
N SER A 500 -13.85 6.81 12.02
CA SER A 500 -14.05 7.82 10.97
C SER A 500 -15.44 8.46 11.11
N ALA A 501 -15.56 9.34 12.10
CA ALA A 501 -16.82 9.93 12.54
C ALA A 501 -17.51 10.68 11.40
N LYS A 502 -16.72 11.51 10.72
CA LYS A 502 -17.22 12.36 9.64
C LYS A 502 -17.32 11.57 8.34
N MET A 503 -18.54 11.49 7.83
CA MET A 503 -18.74 11.17 6.43
C MET A 503 -18.43 12.44 5.64
N LYS A 504 -17.35 12.46 4.85
CA LYS A 504 -16.90 13.65 4.12
C LYS A 504 -17.11 13.51 2.62
N MET A 505 -17.37 14.63 1.96
CA MET A 505 -17.24 14.82 0.51
C MET A 505 -15.96 15.61 0.25
N ALA A 506 -15.17 15.20 -0.73
CA ALA A 506 -14.13 16.01 -1.33
C ALA A 506 -14.55 16.40 -2.75
N ILE A 507 -14.46 17.67 -3.12
CA ILE A 507 -14.83 18.20 -4.44
C ILE A 507 -13.63 18.91 -5.04
N ARG A 508 -13.33 18.64 -6.32
CA ARG A 508 -12.23 19.26 -7.05
C ARG A 508 -12.47 20.76 -7.24
N ASN A 509 -11.50 21.58 -6.87
CA ASN A 509 -11.50 23.02 -7.08
C ASN A 509 -10.37 23.41 -8.03
N ASP A 510 -10.70 23.56 -9.32
CA ASP A 510 -9.73 23.90 -10.36
C ASP A 510 -9.32 25.40 -10.37
N GLU A 511 -9.90 26.24 -9.49
CA GLU A 511 -9.45 27.64 -9.28
C GLU A 511 -8.31 27.72 -8.26
N THR A 512 -8.42 27.00 -7.14
CA THR A 512 -7.39 26.91 -6.08
C THR A 512 -6.37 25.82 -6.36
N GLY A 513 -6.73 24.83 -7.18
CA GLY A 513 -5.96 23.61 -7.42
C GLY A 513 -6.06 22.56 -6.31
N LEU A 514 -6.84 22.84 -5.27
CA LEU A 514 -7.06 21.94 -4.14
C LEU A 514 -8.34 21.12 -4.32
N TRP A 515 -8.60 20.23 -3.35
CA TRP A 515 -9.90 19.60 -3.17
C TRP A 515 -10.51 20.13 -1.87
N ASP A 516 -11.72 20.67 -1.99
CA ASP A 516 -12.45 21.26 -0.87
C ASP A 516 -13.21 20.16 -0.13
N PHE A 517 -12.97 20.02 1.17
CA PHE A 517 -13.63 19.03 2.02
C PHE A 517 -14.92 19.59 2.63
N LYS A 518 -15.92 18.72 2.79
CA LYS A 518 -17.20 19.05 3.40
C LYS A 518 -17.79 17.87 4.16
N ASP A 519 -18.08 18.09 5.44
CA ASP A 519 -18.89 17.18 6.25
C ASP A 519 -20.31 16.98 5.66
N LEU A 520 -20.71 15.72 5.48
CA LEU A 520 -22.04 15.32 5.04
C LEU A 520 -22.93 14.82 6.18
N ALA A 521 -22.35 14.09 7.15
CA ALA A 521 -23.07 13.54 8.30
C ALA A 521 -22.14 13.06 9.42
N ASP A 522 -22.63 13.20 10.65
CA ASP A 522 -22.09 12.60 11.88
C ASP A 522 -22.48 11.11 12.01
N PRO A 523 -21.85 10.32 12.90
CA PRO A 523 -22.22 8.92 13.11
C PRO A 523 -23.56 8.84 13.86
N LEU A 524 -24.49 8.04 13.33
CA LEU A 524 -25.71 7.70 14.05
C LEU A 524 -25.36 6.78 15.24
N PRO A 525 -26.00 6.97 16.42
CA PRO A 525 -25.64 6.25 17.62
C PRO A 525 -25.82 4.72 17.47
N PRO A 526 -24.93 3.89 18.03
CA PRO A 526 -25.04 2.43 17.94
C PRO A 526 -26.39 1.90 18.44
N VAL A 527 -26.90 0.89 17.75
CA VAL A 527 -28.10 0.17 18.18
C VAL A 527 -27.76 -0.68 19.39
N ALA A 528 -28.50 -0.50 20.49
CA ALA A 528 -28.28 -1.25 21.72
C ALA A 528 -28.32 -2.78 21.45
N PRO A 529 -27.30 -3.55 21.89
CA PRO A 529 -27.24 -4.97 21.60
C PRO A 529 -28.35 -5.73 22.32
N THR A 530 -29.01 -6.62 21.59
CA THR A 530 -30.07 -7.50 22.12
C THR A 530 -29.49 -8.83 22.55
N ARG A 531 -29.93 -9.37 23.70
CA ARG A 531 -29.60 -10.75 24.10
C ARG A 531 -30.05 -11.75 23.02
N ARG A 532 -29.17 -12.69 22.63
CA ARG A 532 -29.44 -13.71 21.60
C ARG A 532 -29.18 -15.12 22.15
N SER A 533 -29.92 -16.10 21.61
CA SER A 533 -29.86 -17.50 22.03
C SER A 533 -29.24 -18.38 20.96
N ALA A 534 -28.36 -19.32 21.36
CA ALA A 534 -27.68 -20.24 20.46
C ALA A 534 -27.24 -21.53 21.16
N SER A 535 -27.04 -22.58 20.37
CA SER A 535 -26.53 -23.87 20.83
C SER A 535 -25.17 -24.14 20.18
N PHE A 536 -24.24 -24.70 20.96
CA PHE A 536 -22.95 -25.16 20.43
C PHE A 536 -23.13 -26.45 19.60
N ILE A 537 -22.20 -26.68 18.68
CA ILE A 537 -22.09 -27.97 17.97
C ILE A 537 -21.76 -29.10 18.95
N GLU A 538 -22.25 -30.30 18.65
CA GLU A 538 -21.89 -31.53 19.34
C GLU A 538 -20.93 -32.32 18.43
N LEU A 539 -19.81 -32.83 18.99
CA LEU A 539 -18.89 -33.69 18.24
C LEU A 539 -19.22 -35.16 18.45
N ASP A 540 -19.80 -35.76 17.43
CA ASP A 540 -19.97 -37.20 17.35
C ASP A 540 -18.62 -37.94 17.40
N HIS A 541 -18.62 -39.12 18.02
CA HIS A 541 -17.49 -40.06 18.05
C HIS A 541 -16.18 -39.56 18.71
N MET A 542 -16.25 -38.55 19.58
CA MET A 542 -15.10 -38.15 20.40
C MET A 542 -14.67 -39.26 21.37
N PRO A 543 -13.35 -39.50 21.55
CA PRO A 543 -12.86 -40.58 22.42
C PRO A 543 -13.05 -40.30 23.91
N HIS A 544 -13.23 -39.03 24.30
CA HIS A 544 -13.44 -38.60 25.69
C HIS A 544 -14.47 -37.46 25.75
N GLU A 545 -15.46 -37.60 26.64
CA GLU A 545 -16.57 -36.65 26.78
C GLU A 545 -16.11 -35.26 27.25
N GLY A 546 -15.16 -35.18 28.18
CA GLY A 546 -14.62 -33.90 28.68
C GLY A 546 -13.93 -33.06 27.61
N VAL A 547 -13.36 -33.69 26.56
CA VAL A 547 -12.77 -32.96 25.42
C VAL A 547 -13.86 -32.46 24.46
N ALA A 548 -14.98 -33.18 24.34
CA ALA A 548 -16.14 -32.72 23.55
C ALA A 548 -16.84 -31.53 24.22
N GLU A 549 -16.98 -31.53 25.55
CA GLU A 549 -17.55 -30.40 26.29
C GLU A 549 -16.75 -29.09 26.16
N LEU A 550 -15.44 -29.18 25.92
CA LEU A 550 -14.54 -28.02 25.89
C LEU A 550 -14.87 -27.02 24.77
N ILE A 551 -15.58 -27.45 23.71
CA ILE A 551 -16.10 -26.58 22.64
C ILE A 551 -16.99 -25.46 23.21
N ARG A 552 -17.70 -25.72 24.29
CA ARG A 552 -18.52 -24.71 24.99
C ARG A 552 -17.68 -23.61 25.66
N SER A 553 -16.36 -23.76 25.67
CA SER A 553 -15.38 -22.78 26.16
C SER A 553 -14.61 -22.10 25.02
N PHE A 554 -14.94 -22.38 23.75
CA PHE A 554 -14.27 -21.81 22.58
C PHE A 554 -15.11 -20.72 21.90
N VAL A 555 -14.45 -19.63 21.52
CA VAL A 555 -15.08 -18.47 20.87
C VAL A 555 -14.19 -17.90 19.77
N HIS A 556 -14.77 -17.57 18.62
CA HIS A 556 -14.05 -16.89 17.55
C HIS A 556 -13.87 -15.40 17.93
N VAL A 557 -12.65 -14.88 17.85
CA VAL A 557 -12.37 -13.46 18.10
C VAL A 557 -11.82 -12.85 16.82
N ASN A 558 -12.41 -11.74 16.38
CA ASN A 558 -11.96 -10.94 15.25
C ASN A 558 -11.61 -9.53 15.75
N CYS A 559 -10.45 -9.03 15.31
CA CYS A 559 -9.81 -7.80 15.72
C CYS A 559 -9.60 -6.92 14.48
N SER A 560 -10.10 -5.69 14.54
CA SER A 560 -9.93 -4.67 13.49
C SER A 560 -9.15 -3.49 14.07
N MET A 561 -8.09 -3.06 13.39
CA MET A 561 -7.19 -2.00 13.85
C MET A 561 -7.25 -0.83 12.85
N PRO A 562 -7.70 0.37 13.26
CA PRO A 562 -7.86 1.50 12.36
C PRO A 562 -6.52 2.10 11.89
N ILE A 563 -5.45 1.92 12.66
CA ILE A 563 -4.13 2.51 12.44
C ILE A 563 -3.05 1.48 12.77
N LYS A 564 -1.99 1.43 11.95
CA LYS A 564 -0.84 0.55 12.19
C LYS A 564 0.08 1.12 13.28
N LEU A 565 0.02 0.52 14.46
CA LEU A 565 0.96 0.77 15.57
C LEU A 565 1.94 -0.41 15.74
N ASP A 566 3.03 -0.15 16.48
CA ASP A 566 4.00 -1.15 16.96
C ASP A 566 4.57 -2.09 15.88
N GLY A 567 4.77 -1.57 14.66
CA GLY A 567 5.26 -2.34 13.52
C GLY A 567 4.36 -3.49 13.08
N PHE A 568 3.09 -3.52 13.52
CA PHE A 568 2.18 -4.62 13.20
C PHE A 568 1.71 -4.53 11.74
N PRO A 569 1.80 -5.63 10.96
CA PRO A 569 1.68 -5.56 9.51
C PRO A 569 0.25 -5.53 8.99
N LYS A 570 -0.76 -5.91 9.78
CA LYS A 570 -2.15 -6.11 9.30
C LYS A 570 -3.19 -5.28 10.04
N SER A 571 -4.14 -4.69 9.31
CA SER A 571 -5.28 -3.96 9.87
C SER A 571 -6.44 -4.86 10.32
N ARG A 572 -6.45 -6.15 9.96
CA ARG A 572 -7.44 -7.12 10.48
C ARG A 572 -6.83 -8.49 10.78
N ARG A 573 -7.20 -9.09 11.90
CA ARG A 573 -6.82 -10.46 12.30
C ARG A 573 -7.98 -11.17 13.00
N TRP A 574 -8.00 -12.49 12.92
CA TRP A 574 -8.96 -13.32 13.66
C TRP A 574 -8.28 -14.62 14.13
N GLY A 575 -8.80 -15.19 15.21
CA GLY A 575 -8.34 -16.45 15.78
C GLY A 575 -9.30 -17.01 16.83
N MET A 576 -8.99 -18.19 17.34
CA MET A 576 -9.76 -18.81 18.42
C MET A 576 -9.29 -18.30 19.79
N GLY A 577 -10.25 -17.94 20.64
CA GLY A 577 -10.04 -17.60 22.05
C GLY A 577 -10.65 -18.64 22.98
N LEU A 578 -10.05 -18.81 24.16
CA LEU A 578 -10.50 -19.73 25.21
C LEU A 578 -11.20 -18.95 26.34
N VAL A 579 -12.46 -19.26 26.62
CA VAL A 579 -13.21 -18.70 27.76
C VAL A 579 -12.64 -19.26 29.06
N ILE A 580 -12.07 -18.38 29.88
CA ILE A 580 -11.48 -18.70 31.19
C ILE A 580 -12.42 -18.35 32.36
N ASP A 581 -13.39 -17.47 32.13
CA ASP A 581 -14.45 -17.13 33.08
C ASP A 581 -15.73 -16.77 32.32
N ALA A 582 -16.71 -17.66 32.30
CA ALA A 582 -17.98 -17.45 31.62
C ALA A 582 -18.93 -16.49 32.37
N GLU A 583 -18.80 -16.33 33.70
CA GLU A 583 -19.61 -15.40 34.49
C GLU A 583 -19.17 -13.94 34.26
N LYS A 584 -17.89 -13.72 33.99
CA LYS A 584 -17.29 -12.41 33.70
C LYS A 584 -17.02 -12.15 32.22
N GLY A 585 -17.27 -13.14 31.36
CA GLY A 585 -17.00 -13.04 29.91
C GLY A 585 -15.52 -12.90 29.55
N LEU A 586 -14.60 -13.47 30.35
CA LEU A 586 -13.14 -13.38 30.10
C LEU A 586 -12.68 -14.46 29.11
N VAL A 587 -11.95 -14.02 28.09
CA VAL A 587 -11.44 -14.86 26.99
C VAL A 587 -9.95 -14.59 26.82
N LEU A 588 -9.16 -15.65 26.70
CA LEU A 588 -7.73 -15.58 26.46
C LEU A 588 -7.42 -15.88 24.98
N ILE A 589 -6.64 -15.01 24.32
CA ILE A 589 -6.24 -15.16 22.92
C ILE A 589 -4.78 -14.74 22.68
N SER A 590 -4.16 -15.26 21.60
CA SER A 590 -2.81 -14.87 21.15
C SER A 590 -2.68 -13.37 20.91
N ARG A 591 -1.56 -12.79 21.37
CA ARG A 591 -1.20 -11.39 21.11
C ARG A 591 -0.84 -11.13 19.63
N ALA A 592 -0.63 -12.17 18.82
CA ALA A 592 -0.55 -12.04 17.36
C ALA A 592 -1.92 -11.79 16.67
N ILE A 593 -3.03 -11.87 17.41
CA ILE A 593 -4.39 -11.50 16.94
C ILE A 593 -4.82 -10.14 17.52
N VAL A 594 -4.53 -9.90 18.81
CA VAL A 594 -4.79 -8.63 19.50
C VAL A 594 -3.45 -8.05 19.99
N PRO A 595 -2.73 -7.30 19.15
CA PRO A 595 -1.35 -6.85 19.46
C PRO A 595 -1.29 -5.66 20.42
N TYR A 596 -2.24 -4.73 20.28
CA TYR A 596 -2.42 -3.50 21.06
C TYR A 596 -3.92 -3.23 21.24
N ASP A 597 -4.27 -2.18 21.99
CA ASP A 597 -5.62 -1.86 22.45
C ASP A 597 -6.39 -0.83 21.61
N LEU A 598 -5.72 -0.09 20.71
CA LEU A 598 -6.36 0.71 19.65
C LEU A 598 -6.98 -0.23 18.59
N CYS A 599 -8.04 -0.95 18.93
CA CYS A 599 -8.73 -1.88 18.05
C CYS A 599 -10.20 -2.12 18.44
N ASP A 600 -11.01 -2.50 17.45
CA ASP A 600 -12.32 -3.11 17.66
C ASP A 600 -12.20 -4.62 17.81
N ILE A 601 -12.82 -5.17 18.86
CA ILE A 601 -12.84 -6.61 19.10
C ILE A 601 -14.28 -7.11 19.06
N THR A 602 -14.51 -8.14 18.26
CA THR A 602 -15.81 -8.81 18.15
C THR A 602 -15.64 -10.28 18.51
N VAL A 603 -16.38 -10.74 19.51
CA VAL A 603 -16.36 -12.14 19.99
C VAL A 603 -17.62 -12.84 19.47
N THR A 604 -17.43 -13.90 18.70
CA THR A 604 -18.50 -14.76 18.17
C THR A 604 -18.54 -16.07 18.96
N ILE A 605 -19.68 -16.32 19.59
CA ILE A 605 -19.94 -17.41 20.52
C ILE A 605 -20.92 -18.39 19.84
N ALA A 606 -20.61 -19.69 19.93
CA ALA A 606 -21.36 -20.77 19.28
C ALA A 606 -21.64 -20.50 17.78
N ASP A 607 -20.68 -19.86 17.09
CA ASP A 607 -20.72 -19.45 15.68
C ASP A 607 -21.99 -18.67 15.25
N SER A 608 -22.66 -18.02 16.21
CA SER A 608 -24.00 -17.44 16.02
C SER A 608 -24.23 -16.11 16.76
N ILE A 609 -23.79 -16.03 18.02
CA ILE A 609 -23.96 -14.82 18.84
C ILE A 609 -22.70 -13.97 18.69
N ILE A 610 -22.81 -12.77 18.10
CA ILE A 610 -21.70 -11.83 17.99
C ILE A 610 -21.90 -10.70 19.00
N VAL A 611 -20.92 -10.52 19.88
CA VAL A 611 -20.89 -9.46 20.90
C VAL A 611 -19.60 -8.64 20.78
N GLU A 612 -19.62 -7.40 21.27
CA GLU A 612 -18.44 -6.57 21.37
C GLU A 612 -17.55 -7.02 22.54
N GLY A 613 -16.25 -6.94 22.34
CA GLY A 613 -15.24 -7.21 23.35
C GLY A 613 -14.33 -6.01 23.57
N LYS A 614 -13.68 -5.96 24.72
CA LYS A 614 -12.64 -4.97 25.05
C LYS A 614 -11.36 -5.66 25.53
N VAL A 615 -10.20 -5.05 25.29
CA VAL A 615 -8.95 -5.51 25.90
C VAL A 615 -9.00 -5.24 27.41
N VAL A 616 -8.69 -6.26 28.22
CA VAL A 616 -8.51 -6.13 29.68
C VAL A 616 -7.03 -6.18 30.03
N PHE A 617 -6.25 -7.00 29.32
CA PHE A 617 -4.84 -7.21 29.61
C PHE A 617 -4.05 -7.66 28.36
N LEU A 618 -2.83 -7.16 28.22
CA LEU A 618 -1.86 -7.57 27.20
C LEU A 618 -0.60 -8.05 27.93
N HIS A 619 -0.13 -9.28 27.71
CA HIS A 619 1.04 -9.74 28.44
C HIS A 619 2.35 -9.25 27.77
N PRO A 620 3.34 -8.72 28.52
CA PRO A 620 4.52 -8.07 27.93
C PRO A 620 5.56 -9.04 27.34
N LEU A 621 5.66 -10.29 27.82
CA LEU A 621 6.66 -11.26 27.35
C LEU A 621 6.07 -12.53 26.72
N GLN A 622 5.14 -13.18 27.44
CA GLN A 622 4.34 -14.31 26.95
C GLN A 622 3.26 -13.82 25.95
N ASN A 623 3.06 -14.56 24.86
CA ASN A 623 2.29 -14.16 23.68
C ASN A 623 0.76 -14.24 23.83
N TYR A 624 0.20 -13.65 24.88
CA TYR A 624 -1.25 -13.67 25.10
C TYR A 624 -1.83 -12.33 25.53
N SER A 625 -3.14 -12.24 25.36
CA SER A 625 -4.00 -11.13 25.73
C SER A 625 -5.28 -11.69 26.35
N ILE A 626 -5.93 -10.91 27.19
CA ILE A 626 -7.23 -11.24 27.77
C ILE A 626 -8.22 -10.16 27.35
N VAL A 627 -9.32 -10.60 26.74
CA VAL A 627 -10.43 -9.76 26.29
C VAL A 627 -11.68 -10.09 27.10
N GLN A 628 -12.56 -9.10 27.29
CA GLN A 628 -13.82 -9.27 28.01
C GLN A 628 -15.00 -8.93 27.09
N TYR A 629 -15.98 -9.82 27.01
CA TYR A 629 -17.31 -9.56 26.43
C TYR A 629 -18.37 -9.42 27.54
N ASP A 630 -19.56 -8.91 27.20
CA ASP A 630 -20.70 -8.87 28.13
C ASP A 630 -21.51 -10.18 28.07
N PRO A 631 -21.49 -11.03 29.12
CA PRO A 631 -22.22 -12.29 29.12
C PRO A 631 -23.74 -12.11 29.26
N SER A 632 -24.24 -10.94 29.67
CA SER A 632 -25.70 -10.70 29.77
C SER A 632 -26.41 -10.69 28.41
N LEU A 633 -25.65 -10.48 27.33
CA LEU A 633 -26.09 -10.52 25.93
C LEU A 633 -26.14 -11.95 25.37
N VAL A 634 -25.66 -12.94 26.11
CA VAL A 634 -25.41 -14.30 25.61
C VAL A 634 -26.34 -15.30 26.29
N ASP A 635 -27.20 -15.94 25.50
CA ASP A 635 -28.06 -17.05 25.94
C ASP A 635 -27.59 -18.36 25.30
N ALA A 636 -26.38 -18.78 25.67
CA ALA A 636 -25.77 -20.03 25.24
C ALA A 636 -25.12 -20.73 26.44
N PRO A 637 -24.99 -22.07 26.46
CA PRO A 637 -24.40 -22.82 27.57
C PRO A 637 -22.87 -22.75 27.55
N VAL A 638 -22.31 -21.54 27.60
CA VAL A 638 -20.86 -21.26 27.66
C VAL A 638 -20.29 -21.84 28.95
N LYS A 639 -19.13 -22.50 28.88
CA LYS A 639 -18.39 -23.01 30.04
C LYS A 639 -17.07 -22.27 30.21
N SER A 640 -16.61 -22.17 31.46
CA SER A 640 -15.23 -21.77 31.78
C SER A 640 -14.30 -22.98 31.61
N ALA A 641 -13.21 -22.82 30.86
CA ALA A 641 -12.20 -23.88 30.71
C ALA A 641 -11.46 -24.15 32.03
N ARG A 642 -11.33 -25.43 32.41
CA ARG A 642 -10.52 -25.83 33.57
C ARG A 642 -9.06 -25.87 33.16
N LEU A 643 -8.24 -25.00 33.74
CA LEU A 643 -6.79 -24.95 33.50
C LEU A 643 -6.03 -25.89 34.45
N SER A 644 -4.91 -26.44 33.98
CA SER A 644 -4.01 -27.29 34.76
C SER A 644 -3.05 -26.47 35.62
N ASN A 645 -2.83 -26.93 36.86
CA ASN A 645 -1.77 -26.42 37.72
C ASN A 645 -0.46 -27.21 37.55
N GLU A 646 -0.49 -28.33 36.82
CA GLU A 646 0.66 -29.19 36.56
C GLU A 646 1.34 -28.81 35.24
N HIS A 647 2.68 -28.75 35.24
CA HIS A 647 3.48 -28.56 34.04
C HIS A 647 3.50 -29.85 33.20
N LEU A 648 3.34 -29.70 31.88
CA LEU A 648 3.59 -30.79 30.93
C LEU A 648 5.07 -31.21 30.97
N THR A 649 5.33 -32.48 30.67
CA THR A 649 6.68 -33.04 30.54
C THR A 649 6.91 -33.57 29.12
N GLN A 650 8.17 -33.60 28.67
CA GLN A 650 8.54 -34.27 27.43
C GLN A 650 8.04 -35.73 27.42
N GLY A 651 7.47 -36.18 26.30
CA GLY A 651 6.89 -37.52 26.17
C GLY A 651 5.49 -37.68 26.80
N ALA A 652 4.90 -36.64 27.39
CA ALA A 652 3.54 -36.70 27.90
C ALA A 652 2.53 -36.83 26.75
N LYS A 653 1.60 -37.79 26.87
CA LYS A 653 0.47 -37.95 25.96
C LYS A 653 -0.60 -36.90 26.27
N THR A 654 -1.13 -36.26 25.23
CA THR A 654 -2.14 -35.21 25.33
C THR A 654 -3.09 -35.29 24.12
N TYR A 655 -4.23 -34.64 24.20
CA TYR A 655 -5.11 -34.42 23.05
C TYR A 655 -4.97 -32.99 22.55
N PHE A 656 -4.82 -32.82 21.24
CA PHE A 656 -4.92 -31.53 20.59
C PHE A 656 -6.39 -31.27 20.25
N LEU A 657 -6.89 -30.08 20.56
CA LEU A 657 -8.17 -29.57 20.09
C LEU A 657 -7.97 -28.12 19.64
N GLY A 658 -8.17 -27.83 18.36
CA GLY A 658 -7.91 -26.49 17.80
C GLY A 658 -8.65 -26.27 16.49
N HIS A 659 -8.42 -25.11 15.86
CA HIS A 659 -9.08 -24.74 14.63
C HIS A 659 -8.08 -24.64 13.47
N ASN A 660 -8.50 -25.17 12.31
CA ASN A 660 -7.76 -24.98 11.07
C ASN A 660 -7.98 -23.57 10.48
N ARG A 661 -7.27 -23.26 9.39
CA ARG A 661 -7.34 -21.95 8.71
C ARG A 661 -8.72 -21.57 8.15
N ILE A 662 -9.70 -22.49 8.15
CA ILE A 662 -11.08 -22.29 7.69
C ILE A 662 -12.06 -22.26 8.88
N GLY A 663 -11.55 -22.08 10.11
CA GLY A 663 -12.35 -21.98 11.33
C GLY A 663 -12.98 -23.30 11.80
N ARG A 664 -12.69 -24.45 11.17
CA ARG A 664 -13.25 -25.74 11.58
C ARG A 664 -12.45 -26.34 12.73
N VAL A 665 -13.16 -26.87 13.72
CA VAL A 665 -12.60 -27.67 14.82
C VAL A 665 -11.90 -28.92 14.25
N VAL A 666 -10.70 -29.19 14.73
CA VAL A 666 -9.91 -30.40 14.45
C VAL A 666 -9.37 -30.94 15.78
N HIS A 667 -9.42 -32.25 15.96
CA HIS A 667 -8.95 -32.93 17.16
C HIS A 667 -8.03 -34.11 16.83
N GLY A 668 -7.17 -34.50 17.77
CA GLY A 668 -6.36 -35.72 17.65
C GLY A 668 -5.48 -35.99 18.85
N SER A 669 -5.14 -37.27 19.09
CA SER A 669 -4.13 -37.63 20.10
C SER A 669 -2.73 -37.27 19.61
N THR A 670 -1.91 -36.68 20.48
CA THR A 670 -0.50 -36.37 20.18
C THR A 670 0.36 -36.53 21.44
N THR A 671 1.66 -36.32 21.31
CA THR A 671 2.64 -36.41 22.40
C THR A 671 3.52 -35.17 22.38
N VAL A 672 3.86 -34.63 23.55
CA VAL A 672 4.79 -33.51 23.67
C VAL A 672 6.19 -33.95 23.25
N THR A 673 6.72 -33.37 22.18
CA THR A 673 8.06 -33.71 21.64
C THR A 673 9.19 -33.04 22.37
N GLU A 674 9.02 -31.75 22.69
CA GLU A 674 10.03 -30.93 23.34
C GLU A 674 9.36 -29.76 24.08
N ILE A 675 9.96 -29.36 25.19
CA ILE A 675 9.66 -28.10 25.87
C ILE A 675 10.98 -27.35 25.94
N THR A 676 11.04 -26.18 25.29
CA THR A 676 12.30 -25.47 25.09
C THR A 676 12.09 -23.97 25.14
N ALA A 677 13.10 -23.24 25.62
CA ALA A 677 13.04 -21.78 25.69
C ALA A 677 13.20 -21.19 24.28
N VAL A 678 12.12 -20.62 23.74
CA VAL A 678 12.12 -20.04 22.38
C VAL A 678 12.25 -18.53 22.45
N ALA A 679 13.20 -18.02 21.66
CA ALA A 679 13.25 -16.62 21.26
C ALA A 679 12.77 -16.56 19.80
N ILE A 680 11.63 -15.91 19.56
CA ILE A 680 11.14 -15.70 18.19
C ILE A 680 12.10 -14.73 17.48
N PRO A 681 12.53 -15.00 16.23
CA PRO A 681 13.38 -14.10 15.47
C PRO A 681 12.83 -12.68 15.40
N ALA A 682 13.70 -11.69 15.56
CA ALA A 682 13.32 -10.28 15.53
C ALA A 682 13.29 -9.77 14.07
N ASN A 683 12.23 -9.05 13.70
CA ASN A 683 12.17 -8.34 12.44
C ASN A 683 12.81 -6.94 12.62
N SER A 684 14.02 -6.75 12.07
CA SER A 684 14.73 -5.46 12.15
C SER A 684 14.10 -4.37 11.27
N GLY A 685 13.45 -4.73 10.16
CA GLY A 685 12.84 -3.78 9.22
C GLY A 685 11.47 -3.28 9.68
N ALA A 686 10.76 -4.06 10.49
CA ALA A 686 9.54 -3.67 11.19
C ALA A 686 9.56 -4.28 12.61
N PRO A 687 10.26 -3.64 13.57
CA PRO A 687 10.25 -4.03 14.97
C PRO A 687 8.82 -4.11 15.49
N ARG A 688 8.43 -5.27 16.01
CA ARG A 688 7.07 -5.57 16.46
C ARG A 688 7.06 -6.52 17.64
N TYR A 689 5.96 -6.54 18.39
CA TYR A 689 5.80 -7.46 19.51
C TYR A 689 6.17 -8.90 19.10
N ARG A 690 7.00 -9.54 19.93
CA ARG A 690 7.42 -10.94 19.79
C ARG A 690 7.58 -11.56 21.17
N ALA A 691 7.39 -12.89 21.24
CA ALA A 691 7.67 -13.62 22.47
C ALA A 691 9.18 -13.73 22.72
N VAL A 692 9.60 -13.35 23.92
CA VAL A 692 10.95 -13.57 24.45
C VAL A 692 10.85 -14.09 25.87
N ASN A 693 11.81 -14.91 26.29
CA ASN A 693 11.80 -15.56 27.60
C ASN A 693 10.48 -16.31 27.82
N VAL A 694 10.17 -17.28 26.94
CA VAL A 694 8.98 -18.14 27.05
C VAL A 694 9.38 -19.60 26.81
N ASP A 695 8.95 -20.49 27.71
CA ASP A 695 9.01 -21.95 27.49
C ASP A 695 7.91 -22.33 26.48
N ALA A 696 8.32 -22.82 25.30
CA ALA A 696 7.42 -23.23 24.22
C ALA A 696 7.35 -24.76 24.10
N ILE A 697 6.15 -25.27 23.84
CA ILE A 697 5.83 -26.69 23.75
C ILE A 697 5.60 -27.07 22.28
N THR A 698 6.26 -28.13 21.82
CA THR A 698 6.05 -28.72 20.49
C THR A 698 5.37 -30.10 20.60
N ILE A 699 4.75 -30.56 19.51
CA ILE A 699 3.96 -31.80 19.49
C ILE A 699 4.29 -32.70 18.28
N ASP A 700 4.20 -34.01 18.48
CA ASP A 700 4.33 -35.04 17.44
C ASP A 700 3.03 -35.14 16.63
N SER A 701 2.73 -34.13 15.81
CA SER A 701 1.56 -34.14 14.91
C SER A 701 1.58 -33.03 13.86
N ASN A 702 1.13 -33.36 12.64
CA ASN A 702 0.81 -32.39 11.59
C ASN A 702 -0.34 -31.42 11.98
N LEU A 703 -1.05 -31.66 13.08
CA LEU A 703 -2.00 -30.69 13.64
C LEU A 703 -1.31 -29.37 14.01
N GLY A 704 -0.05 -29.42 14.48
CA GLY A 704 0.71 -28.24 14.87
C GLY A 704 1.05 -27.28 13.71
N SER A 705 1.12 -27.78 12.46
CA SER A 705 1.39 -26.94 11.28
C SER A 705 0.13 -26.52 10.51
N THR A 706 -1.02 -27.15 10.81
CA THR A 706 -2.29 -26.91 10.10
C THR A 706 -3.28 -26.06 10.91
N CYS A 707 -3.15 -26.03 12.23
CA CYS A 707 -4.00 -25.27 13.14
C CYS A 707 -3.27 -24.04 13.68
N ASN A 708 -3.88 -22.85 13.53
CA ASN A 708 -3.28 -21.58 13.96
C ASN A 708 -3.52 -21.27 15.45
N SER A 709 -4.49 -21.94 16.06
CA SER A 709 -4.95 -21.71 17.43
C SER A 709 -5.66 -22.95 17.98
N GLY A 710 -5.64 -23.14 19.30
CA GLY A 710 -6.22 -24.30 19.96
C GLY A 710 -5.69 -24.50 21.38
N VAL A 711 -5.76 -25.73 21.88
CA VAL A 711 -5.26 -26.15 23.20
C VAL A 711 -4.74 -27.59 23.20
N LEU A 712 -3.90 -27.90 24.18
CA LEU A 712 -3.54 -29.26 24.59
C LEU A 712 -4.35 -29.62 25.84
N VAL A 713 -4.97 -30.80 25.85
CA VAL A 713 -6.00 -31.21 26.83
C VAL A 713 -5.75 -32.62 27.35
N ALA A 714 -5.97 -32.80 28.66
CA ALA A 714 -6.07 -34.10 29.29
C ALA A 714 -7.40 -34.82 28.91
N PRO A 715 -7.49 -36.16 29.09
CA PRO A 715 -8.73 -36.91 28.81
C PRO A 715 -9.97 -36.41 29.57
N ASP A 716 -9.80 -35.78 30.73
CA ASP A 716 -10.89 -35.25 31.56
C ASP A 716 -11.41 -33.86 31.12
N GLY A 717 -10.87 -33.30 30.03
CA GLY A 717 -11.20 -31.96 29.55
C GLY A 717 -10.37 -30.82 30.17
N THR A 718 -9.42 -31.13 31.06
CA THR A 718 -8.53 -30.12 31.64
C THR A 718 -7.50 -29.63 30.62
N VAL A 719 -7.46 -28.32 30.39
CA VAL A 719 -6.50 -27.67 29.50
C VAL A 719 -5.11 -27.64 30.15
N GLN A 720 -4.13 -28.22 29.48
CA GLN A 720 -2.74 -28.34 29.93
C GLN A 720 -1.86 -27.24 29.32
N ALA A 721 -2.12 -26.85 28.07
CA ALA A 721 -1.46 -25.73 27.39
C ALA A 721 -2.37 -25.07 26.35
N LEU A 722 -2.09 -23.81 26.03
CA LEU A 722 -2.69 -23.09 24.91
C LEU A 722 -1.85 -23.28 23.66
N TRP A 723 -2.46 -23.41 22.48
CA TRP A 723 -1.76 -23.40 21.20
C TRP A 723 -1.94 -22.03 20.55
N LEU A 724 -0.84 -21.28 20.38
CA LEU A 724 -0.85 -19.88 19.99
C LEU A 724 -0.05 -19.64 18.71
N SER A 725 -0.47 -18.66 17.92
CA SER A 725 0.27 -18.14 16.76
C SER A 725 1.25 -17.04 17.18
N TYR A 726 2.48 -17.11 16.71
CA TYR A 726 3.58 -16.18 16.98
C TYR A 726 4.07 -15.59 15.65
N LEU A 727 4.24 -14.28 15.59
CA LEU A 727 4.67 -13.58 14.37
C LEU A 727 6.19 -13.41 14.36
N GLY A 728 6.85 -13.97 13.34
CA GLY A 728 8.30 -14.10 13.23
C GLY A 728 9.00 -12.99 12.43
N GLU A 729 10.09 -13.35 11.76
CA GLU A 729 10.74 -12.51 10.76
C GLU A 729 9.97 -12.49 9.42
N ARG A 730 10.33 -11.57 8.52
CA ARG A 730 9.79 -11.54 7.15
C ARG A 730 10.71 -12.38 6.26
N SER A 731 10.16 -13.41 5.60
CA SER A 731 10.94 -14.32 4.78
C SER A 731 11.44 -13.61 3.51
N ALA A 732 12.76 -13.52 3.35
CA ALA A 732 13.42 -12.80 2.26
C ALA A 732 13.09 -13.34 0.84
N CYS A 733 12.51 -14.54 0.73
CA CYS A 733 12.11 -15.16 -0.54
C CYS A 733 10.66 -14.86 -0.92
N SER A 734 9.74 -14.88 0.06
CA SER A 734 8.30 -14.74 -0.18
C SER A 734 7.75 -13.35 0.14
N GLN A 735 8.55 -12.48 0.76
CA GLN A 735 8.15 -11.19 1.31
C GLN A 735 6.93 -11.28 2.25
N ARG A 736 6.71 -12.43 2.88
CA ARG A 736 5.65 -12.65 3.88
C ARG A 736 6.23 -12.89 5.25
N ASP A 737 5.48 -12.49 6.27
CA ASP A 737 5.81 -12.80 7.65
C ASP A 737 5.71 -14.30 7.92
N GLU A 738 6.71 -14.86 8.60
CA GLU A 738 6.61 -16.22 9.12
C GLU A 738 5.66 -16.24 10.33
N GLU A 739 4.78 -17.24 10.38
CA GLU A 739 3.92 -17.52 11.54
C GLU A 739 4.35 -18.87 12.14
N TYR A 740 4.82 -18.84 13.39
CA TYR A 740 5.11 -20.05 14.16
C TYR A 740 3.90 -20.41 15.02
N TYR A 741 3.64 -21.70 15.21
CA TYR A 741 2.55 -22.18 16.07
C TYR A 741 3.16 -23.03 17.18
N LEU A 742 2.99 -22.61 18.43
CA LEU A 742 3.66 -23.20 19.60
C LEU A 742 2.72 -23.27 20.80
N GLY A 743 2.96 -24.24 21.68
CA GLY A 743 2.21 -24.40 22.92
C GLY A 743 2.77 -23.55 24.07
N LEU A 744 1.89 -22.95 24.88
CA LEU A 744 2.21 -22.23 26.12
C LEU A 744 1.54 -22.93 27.30
N GLY A 745 2.33 -23.40 28.28
CA GLY A 745 1.81 -24.15 29.43
C GLY A 745 0.86 -23.33 30.31
N THR A 746 -0.23 -23.94 30.79
CA THR A 746 -1.22 -23.23 31.62
C THR A 746 -0.73 -22.69 32.97
N PRO A 747 0.26 -23.29 33.69
CA PRO A 747 0.67 -22.78 35.00
C PRO A 747 1.19 -21.34 35.01
N THR A 748 1.81 -20.86 33.93
CA THR A 748 2.33 -19.47 33.85
C THR A 748 1.22 -18.42 33.75
N LEU A 749 0.02 -18.83 33.35
CA LEU A 749 -1.14 -17.95 33.16
C LEU A 749 -1.90 -17.72 34.47
N LEU A 750 -1.88 -18.72 35.37
CA LEU A 750 -2.73 -18.77 36.56
C LEU A 750 -2.58 -17.55 37.51
N PRO A 751 -1.37 -17.00 37.78
CA PRO A 751 -1.24 -15.84 38.67
C PRO A 751 -1.97 -14.61 38.11
N VAL A 752 -1.81 -14.36 36.82
CA VAL A 752 -2.40 -13.21 36.10
C VAL A 752 -3.92 -13.38 35.99
N ILE A 753 -4.37 -14.56 35.57
CA ILE A 753 -5.81 -14.90 35.47
C ILE A 753 -6.48 -14.75 36.84
N SER A 754 -5.87 -15.28 37.91
CA SER A 754 -6.44 -15.23 39.26
C SER A 754 -6.57 -13.80 39.81
N ALA A 755 -5.67 -12.89 39.44
CA ALA A 755 -5.76 -11.47 39.80
C ALA A 755 -6.90 -10.77 39.04
N ILE A 756 -6.98 -10.95 37.72
CA ILE A 756 -8.04 -10.39 36.89
C ILE A 756 -9.42 -10.93 37.30
N GLN A 757 -9.51 -12.23 37.64
CA GLN A 757 -10.72 -12.85 38.20
C GLN A 757 -11.12 -12.29 39.57
N LYS A 758 -10.24 -11.64 40.32
CA LYS A 758 -10.60 -10.89 41.55
C LYS A 758 -11.00 -9.43 41.26
N GLY A 759 -10.78 -8.94 40.04
CA GLY A 759 -10.94 -7.53 39.69
C GLY A 759 -9.68 -6.69 39.94
N GLU A 760 -8.52 -7.32 40.14
CA GLU A 760 -7.22 -6.66 40.30
C GLU A 760 -6.56 -6.50 38.91
N THR A 761 -6.03 -5.32 38.61
CA THR A 761 -5.18 -5.10 37.41
C THR A 761 -3.74 -5.54 37.70
N PRO A 762 -3.18 -6.54 36.98
CA PRO A 762 -1.85 -7.07 37.28
C PRO A 762 -0.75 -6.10 36.85
N ALA A 763 -0.13 -5.41 37.81
CA ALA A 763 1.03 -4.54 37.58
C ALA A 763 2.32 -5.37 37.44
N LEU A 764 2.45 -6.10 36.33
CA LEU A 764 3.61 -6.97 36.09
C LEU A 764 4.89 -6.14 35.94
N ARG A 765 5.99 -6.69 36.48
CA ARG A 765 7.34 -6.14 36.32
C ARG A 765 8.27 -7.13 35.61
N ILE A 766 9.21 -6.64 34.81
CA ILE A 766 10.09 -7.49 34.00
C ILE A 766 11.58 -7.16 34.21
N LEU A 767 12.44 -8.13 33.94
CA LEU A 767 13.86 -7.89 33.69
C LEU A 767 14.06 -7.56 32.21
N SER A 768 14.76 -6.45 31.94
CA SER A 768 15.06 -5.91 30.61
C SER A 768 16.15 -6.67 29.84
N VAL A 769 16.04 -7.99 29.77
CA VAL A 769 17.00 -8.86 29.09
C VAL A 769 16.29 -9.93 28.26
N GLU A 770 16.92 -10.32 27.16
CA GLU A 770 16.62 -11.55 26.45
C GLU A 770 17.58 -12.65 26.96
N LEU A 771 17.02 -13.82 27.24
CA LEU A 771 17.73 -14.97 27.79
C LEU A 771 17.81 -16.07 26.73
N ARG A 772 18.99 -16.69 26.62
CA ARG A 772 19.22 -17.88 25.80
C ARG A 772 19.68 -19.03 26.68
N ALA A 773 19.05 -20.19 26.52
CA ALA A 773 19.51 -21.42 27.15
C ALA A 773 20.94 -21.77 26.69
N ILE A 774 21.80 -22.14 27.63
CA ILE A 774 23.16 -22.63 27.39
C ILE A 774 23.36 -24.01 28.02
N GLN A 775 24.13 -24.84 27.33
CA GLN A 775 24.45 -26.19 27.80
C GLN A 775 25.51 -26.15 28.91
N MET A 776 25.50 -27.14 29.81
CA MET A 776 26.51 -27.28 30.88
C MET A 776 27.96 -27.27 30.38
N SER A 777 28.21 -27.78 29.16
CA SER A 777 29.52 -27.74 28.51
C SER A 777 30.00 -26.31 28.23
N GLN A 778 29.09 -25.41 27.83
CA GLN A 778 29.37 -23.99 27.60
C GLN A 778 29.50 -23.24 28.92
N ALA A 779 28.59 -23.49 29.88
CA ALA A 779 28.62 -22.90 31.21
C ALA A 779 29.97 -23.15 31.94
N ARG A 780 30.53 -24.36 31.81
CA ARG A 780 31.89 -24.69 32.31
C ARG A 780 32.98 -23.81 31.72
N VAL A 781 32.96 -23.58 30.40
CA VAL A 781 33.95 -22.75 29.70
C VAL A 781 33.83 -21.28 30.09
N MET A 782 32.61 -20.83 30.42
CA MET A 782 32.31 -19.48 30.90
C MET A 782 32.48 -19.29 32.42
N GLY A 783 33.03 -20.30 33.12
CA GLY A 783 33.47 -20.20 34.51
C GLY A 783 32.42 -20.52 35.58
N VAL A 784 31.30 -21.17 35.23
CA VAL A 784 30.39 -21.74 36.22
C VAL A 784 31.08 -22.90 36.94
N SER A 785 31.06 -22.89 38.28
CA SER A 785 31.78 -23.88 39.10
C SER A 785 31.18 -25.28 39.03
N ASP A 786 32.00 -26.30 39.30
CA ASP A 786 31.54 -27.70 39.41
C ASP A 786 30.50 -27.92 40.52
N GLU A 787 30.50 -27.06 41.54
CA GLU A 787 29.49 -27.07 42.61
C GLU A 787 28.14 -26.55 42.09
N TRP A 788 28.12 -25.42 41.40
CA TRP A 788 26.90 -24.90 40.76
C TRP A 788 26.31 -25.88 39.74
N ILE A 789 27.15 -26.56 38.96
CA ILE A 789 26.68 -27.57 37.99
C ILE A 789 26.03 -28.76 38.70
N LYS A 790 26.59 -29.22 39.83
CA LYS A 790 25.93 -30.24 40.67
C LYS A 790 24.60 -29.73 41.23
N ASN A 791 24.54 -28.48 41.69
CA ASN A 791 23.32 -27.87 42.23
C ASN A 791 22.22 -27.78 41.17
N VAL A 792 22.55 -27.37 39.93
CA VAL A 792 21.62 -27.37 38.78
C VAL A 792 21.13 -28.79 38.46
N THR A 793 22.03 -29.77 38.35
CA THR A 793 21.68 -31.19 38.11
C THR A 793 20.84 -31.81 39.23
N GLN A 794 20.94 -31.31 40.47
CA GLN A 794 20.09 -31.73 41.58
C GLN A 794 18.72 -31.03 41.57
N ALA A 795 18.69 -29.74 41.21
CA ALA A 795 17.47 -28.93 41.11
C ALA A 795 16.56 -29.38 39.95
N ASN A 796 17.15 -29.73 38.80
CA ASN A 796 16.42 -30.20 37.63
C ASN A 796 17.16 -31.40 37.01
N ARG A 797 16.51 -32.57 37.01
CA ARG A 797 17.10 -33.84 36.53
C ARG A 797 16.77 -34.16 35.06
N SER A 798 15.82 -33.44 34.46
CA SER A 798 15.39 -33.67 33.07
C SER A 798 16.07 -32.70 32.11
N HIS A 799 16.27 -31.44 32.50
CA HIS A 799 16.90 -30.41 31.67
C HIS A 799 18.09 -29.75 32.39
N HIS A 800 19.31 -30.10 31.97
CA HIS A 800 20.56 -29.52 32.47
C HIS A 800 20.96 -28.29 31.66
N GLN A 801 20.28 -27.17 31.90
CA GLN A 801 20.56 -25.88 31.25
C GLN A 801 20.66 -24.74 32.27
N LEU A 802 21.33 -23.67 31.86
CA LEU A 802 21.33 -22.37 32.52
C LEU A 802 20.97 -21.30 31.49
N PHE A 803 20.63 -20.10 31.94
CA PHE A 803 20.28 -18.99 31.06
C PHE A 803 21.39 -17.95 31.03
N MET A 804 21.80 -17.61 29.82
CA MET A 804 22.76 -16.56 29.54
C MET A 804 22.02 -15.37 28.92
N VAL A 805 22.35 -14.16 29.34
CA VAL A 805 21.84 -12.92 28.74
C VAL A 805 22.38 -12.83 27.31
N SER A 806 21.50 -12.96 26.32
CA SER A 806 21.85 -12.83 24.90
C SER A 806 21.76 -11.40 24.41
N LYS A 807 20.88 -10.59 25.00
CA LYS A 807 20.66 -9.20 24.61
C LYS A 807 20.10 -8.37 25.78
N ARG A 808 20.47 -7.09 25.84
CA ARG A 808 19.85 -6.12 26.78
C ARG A 808 18.75 -5.32 26.07
N THR A 809 17.63 -5.09 26.76
CA THR A 809 16.62 -4.10 26.34
C THR A 809 17.09 -2.73 26.82
N PHE A 810 17.07 -1.72 25.94
CA PHE A 810 17.45 -0.36 26.30
C PHE A 810 16.34 0.33 27.11
N GLU A 811 16.71 0.96 28.22
CA GLU A 811 15.77 1.64 29.13
C GLU A 811 16.00 3.16 29.16
N ARG A 812 15.00 3.91 29.64
CA ARG A 812 15.09 5.37 29.82
C ARG A 812 16.00 5.78 30.97
N VAL A 813 16.13 4.92 31.99
CA VAL A 813 16.94 5.17 33.19
C VAL A 813 18.12 4.20 33.18
N GLU A 814 19.35 4.70 33.25
CA GLU A 814 20.50 3.84 33.50
C GLU A 814 20.50 3.38 34.96
N HIS A 815 20.16 2.11 35.17
CA HIS A 815 20.26 1.49 36.49
C HIS A 815 21.73 1.28 36.89
N PRO A 816 22.13 1.64 38.13
CA PRO A 816 23.53 1.55 38.58
C PRO A 816 24.04 0.09 38.67
N VAL A 817 23.11 -0.88 38.70
CA VAL A 817 23.38 -2.30 38.65
C VAL A 817 22.44 -2.91 37.61
N SER A 818 23.02 -3.54 36.58
CA SER A 818 22.27 -4.26 35.55
C SER A 818 22.96 -5.58 35.19
N LEU A 819 22.19 -6.45 34.56
CA LEU A 819 22.72 -7.54 33.75
C LEU A 819 23.41 -6.98 32.48
N LEU A 820 24.42 -7.71 32.00
CA LEU A 820 25.17 -7.45 30.78
C LEU A 820 25.13 -8.68 29.86
N GLU A 821 25.36 -8.47 28.57
CA GLU A 821 25.41 -9.55 27.58
C GLU A 821 26.55 -10.52 27.90
N GLY A 822 26.24 -11.82 27.90
CA GLY A 822 27.15 -12.89 28.33
C GLY A 822 27.08 -13.25 29.82
N ASP A 823 26.35 -12.52 30.66
CA ASP A 823 26.10 -12.91 32.05
C ASP A 823 25.31 -14.22 32.11
N ILE A 824 25.70 -15.14 32.99
CA ILE A 824 24.95 -16.37 33.27
C ILE A 824 24.21 -16.20 34.60
N VAL A 825 22.88 -16.30 34.59
CA VAL A 825 22.06 -16.21 35.80
C VAL A 825 21.98 -17.58 36.47
N LEU A 826 22.42 -17.66 37.73
CA LEU A 826 22.41 -18.90 38.53
C LEU A 826 21.18 -18.96 39.45
N THR A 827 20.90 -17.87 40.16
CA THR A 827 19.73 -17.78 41.05
C THR A 827 19.09 -16.40 41.03
N LEU A 828 17.78 -16.37 41.31
CA LEU A 828 17.00 -15.16 41.63
C LEU A 828 16.29 -15.39 42.97
N ASN A 829 16.43 -14.44 43.91
CA ASN A 829 15.92 -14.54 45.29
C ASN A 829 16.27 -15.89 45.98
N GLY A 830 17.46 -16.43 45.67
CA GLY A 830 17.96 -17.71 46.19
C GLY A 830 17.41 -18.97 45.51
N LYS A 831 16.48 -18.87 44.55
CA LYS A 831 15.98 -20.00 43.75
C LYS A 831 16.89 -20.25 42.54
N THR A 832 17.37 -21.47 42.34
CA THR A 832 18.14 -21.86 41.15
C THR A 832 17.29 -21.77 39.88
N CYS A 833 17.79 -21.04 38.88
CA CYS A 833 17.07 -20.80 37.62
C CYS A 833 17.43 -21.89 36.58
N THR A 834 16.53 -22.84 36.34
CA THR A 834 16.73 -23.97 35.40
C THR A 834 15.70 -24.04 34.27
N THR A 835 14.57 -23.34 34.44
CA THR A 835 13.48 -23.13 33.47
C THR A 835 13.22 -21.63 33.31
N ILE A 836 12.56 -21.21 32.23
CA ILE A 836 12.17 -19.80 32.09
C ILE A 836 11.12 -19.43 33.16
N SER A 837 10.23 -20.37 33.50
CA SER A 837 9.24 -20.21 34.58
C SER A 837 9.87 -19.89 35.96
N ASP A 838 11.18 -20.13 36.16
CA ASP A 838 11.88 -19.70 37.39
C ASP A 838 12.09 -18.18 37.46
N PHE A 839 12.02 -17.47 36.34
CA PHE A 839 12.18 -16.01 36.26
C PHE A 839 10.88 -15.25 36.56
N ASP A 840 9.72 -15.90 36.55
CA ASP A 840 8.40 -15.28 36.80
C ASP A 840 8.30 -14.62 38.20
N VAL A 841 9.24 -14.91 39.12
CA VAL A 841 9.44 -14.16 40.38
C VAL A 841 9.63 -12.66 40.17
N MET A 842 10.11 -12.22 38.99
CA MET A 842 10.28 -10.82 38.64
C MET A 842 8.97 -10.03 38.64
N TYR A 843 7.83 -10.67 38.34
CA TYR A 843 6.56 -9.97 38.18
C TYR A 843 6.07 -9.25 39.44
N SER A 844 6.47 -9.71 40.62
CA SER A 844 5.99 -9.22 41.92
C SER A 844 7.04 -8.49 42.78
N HIS A 845 8.25 -8.27 42.27
CA HIS A 845 9.35 -7.67 43.02
C HIS A 845 9.96 -6.49 42.27
N GLU A 846 10.12 -5.34 42.93
CA GLU A 846 10.81 -4.17 42.37
C GLU A 846 12.32 -4.38 42.21
N VAL A 847 12.91 -5.20 43.09
CA VAL A 847 14.33 -5.56 43.11
C VAL A 847 14.48 -7.05 43.37
N LEU A 848 15.38 -7.71 42.66
CA LEU A 848 15.72 -9.12 42.80
C LEU A 848 17.17 -9.30 43.26
N ASP A 849 17.39 -10.15 44.25
CA ASP A 849 18.74 -10.59 44.65
C ASP A 849 19.20 -11.70 43.70
N ALA A 850 20.10 -11.37 42.78
CA ALA A 850 20.61 -12.28 41.76
C ALA A 850 22.03 -12.76 42.08
N VAL A 851 22.28 -14.05 41.84
CA VAL A 851 23.66 -14.60 41.75
C VAL A 851 23.94 -14.91 40.28
N ILE A 852 25.01 -14.34 39.75
CA ILE A 852 25.41 -14.48 38.35
C ILE A 852 26.87 -14.91 38.22
N VAL A 853 27.25 -15.40 37.03
CA VAL A 853 28.66 -15.48 36.59
C VAL A 853 28.90 -14.48 35.47
N ARG A 854 29.86 -13.58 35.69
CA ARG A 854 30.37 -12.59 34.72
C ARG A 854 31.87 -12.73 34.64
N GLU A 855 32.44 -12.84 33.43
CA GLU A 855 33.90 -12.99 33.21
C GLU A 855 34.56 -14.06 34.10
N CYS A 856 33.93 -15.23 34.21
CA CYS A 856 34.35 -16.36 35.07
C CYS A 856 34.42 -16.05 36.58
N LYS A 857 33.71 -15.02 37.07
CA LYS A 857 33.59 -14.69 38.50
C LYS A 857 32.13 -14.73 38.94
N GLU A 858 31.87 -15.33 40.10
CA GLU A 858 30.57 -15.24 40.76
C GLU A 858 30.36 -13.82 41.32
N MET A 859 29.20 -13.23 41.06
CA MET A 859 28.80 -11.91 41.55
C MET A 859 27.39 -11.97 42.13
N LYS A 860 27.16 -11.18 43.18
CA LYS A 860 25.82 -10.94 43.75
C LYS A 860 25.38 -9.53 43.39
N LEU A 861 24.23 -9.41 42.72
CA LEU A 861 23.69 -8.16 42.21
C LEU A 861 22.27 -7.95 42.74
N GLN A 862 21.90 -6.70 43.00
CA GLN A 862 20.51 -6.31 43.21
C GLN A 862 19.99 -5.72 41.90
N LEU A 863 19.12 -6.48 41.23
CA LEU A 863 18.61 -6.14 39.90
C LEU A 863 17.24 -5.46 40.04
N PRO A 864 17.09 -4.18 39.63
CA PRO A 864 15.78 -3.57 39.53
C PRO A 864 14.96 -4.20 38.38
N THR A 865 13.64 -4.19 38.50
CA THR A 865 12.69 -4.59 37.46
C THR A 865 11.91 -3.38 36.94
N VAL A 866 11.48 -3.42 35.68
CA VAL A 866 10.73 -2.34 35.00
C VAL A 866 9.23 -2.65 35.03
N CYS A 867 8.38 -1.64 35.22
CA CYS A 867 6.92 -1.81 35.18
C CYS A 867 6.42 -1.99 33.74
N MET A 868 5.38 -2.79 33.54
CA MET A 868 4.72 -2.99 32.24
C MET A 868 4.14 -1.69 31.65
N ASP A 869 3.61 -0.79 32.48
CA ASP A 869 2.88 0.39 31.99
C ASP A 869 3.78 1.38 31.22
N ASP A 870 5.11 1.32 31.41
CA ASP A 870 6.10 2.15 30.69
C ASP A 870 6.46 1.62 29.28
N ILE A 871 5.83 0.52 28.85
CA ILE A 871 6.23 -0.30 27.69
C ILE A 871 5.22 -0.24 26.53
N GLU A 872 3.93 -0.20 26.85
CA GLU A 872 2.82 -0.23 25.88
C GLU A 872 2.57 1.15 25.26
N THR A 873 2.06 1.18 24.03
CA THR A 873 1.76 2.42 23.30
C THR A 873 0.41 3.02 23.78
N ASP A 874 0.47 4.23 24.32
CA ASP A 874 -0.67 4.99 24.88
C ASP A 874 -0.91 6.35 24.18
N HIS A 875 0.01 6.76 23.31
CA HIS A 875 0.01 8.02 22.59
C HIS A 875 0.64 7.83 21.22
N ALA A 876 -0.12 8.18 20.17
CA ALA A 876 0.33 8.16 18.79
C ALA A 876 -0.03 9.49 18.09
N VAL A 877 0.78 9.90 17.12
CA VAL A 877 0.67 11.17 16.41
C VAL A 877 0.80 10.92 14.91
N SER A 878 -0.17 11.36 14.11
CA SER A 878 -0.03 11.49 12.66
C SER A 878 0.48 12.87 12.33
N PHE A 879 1.56 12.95 11.55
CA PHE A 879 2.16 14.21 11.12
C PHE A 879 2.68 14.11 9.70
N CYS A 880 2.12 14.90 8.77
CA CYS A 880 2.50 14.88 7.35
C CYS A 880 2.49 13.45 6.73
N GLY A 881 1.59 12.59 7.22
CA GLY A 881 1.45 11.18 6.83
C GLY A 881 2.42 10.19 7.45
N ALA A 882 3.32 10.60 8.36
CA ALA A 882 4.05 9.68 9.23
C ALA A 882 3.24 9.38 10.51
N ILE A 883 3.17 8.11 10.91
CA ILE A 883 2.67 7.71 12.22
C ILE A 883 3.85 7.61 13.19
N LEU A 884 3.75 8.37 14.28
CA LEU A 884 4.77 8.52 15.31
C LEU A 884 4.22 8.03 16.64
N HIS A 885 5.02 7.35 17.44
CA HIS A 885 4.71 7.07 18.84
C HIS A 885 5.98 6.85 19.65
N ARG A 886 5.84 6.56 20.95
CA ARG A 886 6.98 6.21 21.80
C ARG A 886 7.56 4.84 21.37
N PRO A 887 8.89 4.61 21.47
CA PRO A 887 9.47 3.32 21.13
C PRO A 887 8.96 2.23 22.08
N HIS A 888 8.16 1.30 21.56
CA HIS A 888 7.66 0.12 22.28
C HIS A 888 8.76 -0.92 22.51
N GLN A 889 8.46 -1.98 23.28
CA GLN A 889 9.46 -2.93 23.77
C GLN A 889 10.37 -3.54 22.69
N ALA A 890 9.80 -3.93 21.55
CA ALA A 890 10.55 -4.63 20.51
C ALA A 890 11.53 -3.72 19.75
N VAL A 891 11.32 -2.39 19.76
CA VAL A 891 12.32 -1.41 19.34
C VAL A 891 13.41 -1.30 20.38
N ARG A 892 13.04 -1.15 21.67
CA ARG A 892 13.98 -1.07 22.80
C ARG A 892 14.87 -2.31 22.94
N GLN A 893 14.38 -3.49 22.59
CA GLN A 893 15.14 -4.76 22.52
C GLN A 893 16.16 -4.81 21.37
N GLN A 894 16.06 -3.92 20.39
CA GLN A 894 16.84 -4.02 19.15
C GLN A 894 17.86 -2.90 18.97
N ILE A 895 17.62 -1.73 19.55
CA ILE A 895 18.57 -0.59 19.55
C ILE A 895 19.67 -0.73 20.60
N SER A 896 20.86 -0.21 20.28
CA SER A 896 21.98 -0.07 21.23
C SER A 896 21.88 1.21 22.10
N ARG A 897 21.11 2.20 21.63
CA ARG A 897 20.92 3.51 22.28
C ARG A 897 19.56 4.10 21.89
N LEU A 898 18.87 4.69 22.86
CA LEU A 898 17.72 5.57 22.61
C LEU A 898 18.19 6.94 22.10
N HIS A 899 17.71 7.34 20.92
CA HIS A 899 18.04 8.65 20.31
C HIS A 899 16.98 9.72 20.57
N SER A 900 15.72 9.31 20.71
CA SER A 900 14.54 10.15 21.00
C SER A 900 13.35 9.23 21.34
N GLU A 901 12.35 9.72 22.08
CA GLU A 901 11.05 9.03 22.22
C GLU A 901 10.07 9.32 21.06
N VAL A 902 10.50 10.01 20.00
CA VAL A 902 9.72 10.19 18.76
C VAL A 902 10.16 9.16 17.71
N TYR A 903 9.45 8.03 17.63
CA TYR A 903 9.76 6.91 16.72
C TYR A 903 8.73 6.84 15.58
N VAL A 904 9.22 6.73 14.34
CA VAL A 904 8.39 6.54 13.14
C VAL A 904 8.06 5.05 12.97
N SER A 905 6.78 4.69 13.07
CA SER A 905 6.34 3.30 12.96
C SER A 905 5.77 2.93 11.59
N SER A 906 5.09 3.85 10.93
CA SER A 906 4.57 3.69 9.58
C SER A 906 4.45 5.02 8.85
N ARG A 907 4.21 4.97 7.54
CA ARG A 907 4.01 6.15 6.69
C ARG A 907 2.97 5.84 5.61
N ILE A 908 2.20 6.85 5.23
CA ILE A 908 1.13 6.78 4.24
C ILE A 908 1.70 7.08 2.83
N ARG A 909 1.28 6.35 1.80
CA ARG A 909 1.66 6.64 0.40
C ARG A 909 1.09 7.98 -0.05
N GLY A 910 1.79 8.68 -0.95
CA GLY A 910 1.35 10.01 -1.40
C GLY A 910 1.41 11.12 -0.32
N SER A 911 2.13 10.88 0.79
CA SER A 911 2.33 11.87 1.85
C SER A 911 3.70 12.57 1.76
N PRO A 912 3.85 13.79 2.34
CA PRO A 912 5.16 14.43 2.44
C PRO A 912 6.20 13.55 3.15
N ALA A 913 5.81 12.82 4.20
CA ALA A 913 6.71 11.89 4.88
C ALA A 913 7.27 10.82 3.92
N TYR A 914 6.43 10.31 3.01
CA TYR A 914 6.87 9.39 1.96
C TYR A 914 7.78 10.10 0.95
N GLN A 915 7.38 11.27 0.44
CA GLN A 915 8.09 11.99 -0.61
C GLN A 915 9.52 12.38 -0.25
N TYR A 916 9.72 12.98 0.93
CA TYR A 916 11.05 13.45 1.31
C TYR A 916 11.91 12.32 1.90
N GLY A 917 11.33 11.14 2.16
CA GLY A 917 12.08 9.93 2.54
C GLY A 917 12.14 9.65 4.05
N VAL A 918 11.19 10.16 4.85
CA VAL A 918 11.04 9.71 6.25
C VAL A 918 10.63 8.24 6.22
N ALA A 919 11.45 7.35 6.79
CA ALA A 919 11.20 5.91 6.78
C ALA A 919 10.68 5.42 8.14
N PRO A 920 9.91 4.31 8.16
CA PRO A 920 9.72 3.53 9.38
C PRO A 920 11.08 3.17 10.00
N THR A 921 11.10 2.98 11.33
CA THR A 921 12.30 2.76 12.17
C THR A 921 13.17 3.98 12.46
N ASN A 922 12.91 5.15 11.85
CA ASN A 922 13.63 6.38 12.19
C ASN A 922 13.23 6.96 13.56
N PHE A 923 14.20 7.60 14.23
CA PHE A 923 13.99 8.41 15.43
C PHE A 923 14.12 9.89 15.09
N ILE A 924 13.10 10.70 15.38
CA ILE A 924 13.12 12.15 15.15
C ILE A 924 13.72 12.84 16.39
N THR A 925 14.84 13.52 16.22
CA THR A 925 15.61 14.09 17.35
C THR A 925 15.48 15.61 17.47
N HIS A 926 15.27 16.32 16.35
CA HIS A 926 15.12 17.78 16.35
C HIS A 926 14.20 18.23 15.22
N VAL A 927 13.48 19.33 15.46
CA VAL A 927 12.66 20.06 14.49
C VAL A 927 13.13 21.52 14.45
N ASN A 928 13.52 22.01 13.27
CA ASN A 928 14.22 23.28 13.03
C ASN A 928 15.51 23.52 13.85
N GLY A 929 15.98 22.52 14.61
CA GLY A 929 17.11 22.63 15.53
C GLY A 929 16.70 22.73 17.00
N GLU A 930 15.41 22.87 17.29
CA GLU A 930 14.87 22.62 18.64
C GLU A 930 14.92 21.10 18.90
N PRO A 931 15.51 20.62 20.01
CA PRO A 931 15.49 19.20 20.36
C PRO A 931 14.06 18.73 20.67
N THR A 932 13.71 17.54 20.18
CA THR A 932 12.41 16.88 20.40
C THR A 932 12.64 15.54 21.10
N PRO A 933 12.94 15.53 22.42
CA PRO A 933 13.17 14.30 23.18
C PRO A 933 11.92 13.41 23.32
N ASP A 934 10.72 13.99 23.18
CA ASP A 934 9.42 13.37 23.42
C ASP A 934 8.35 13.87 22.42
N LEU A 935 7.17 13.25 22.43
CA LEU A 935 6.08 13.60 21.52
C LEU A 935 5.52 15.01 21.78
N ASP A 936 5.42 15.44 23.04
CA ASP A 936 4.90 16.76 23.41
C ASP A 936 5.80 17.89 22.86
N SER A 937 7.11 17.77 23.02
CA SER A 937 8.09 18.72 22.46
C SER A 937 8.11 18.68 20.93
N PHE A 938 7.89 17.52 20.31
CA PHE A 938 7.72 17.42 18.87
C PHE A 938 6.47 18.18 18.39
N ILE A 939 5.30 17.94 18.99
CA ILE A 939 4.05 18.64 18.66
C ILE A 939 4.20 20.15 18.89
N ALA A 940 4.81 20.56 20.02
CA ALA A 940 5.05 21.97 20.33
C ALA A 940 6.00 22.65 19.32
N ALA A 941 6.97 21.92 18.75
CA ALA A 941 7.85 22.43 17.71
C ALA A 941 7.16 22.48 16.34
N THR A 942 6.42 21.44 15.95
CA THR A 942 5.75 21.38 14.63
C THR A 942 4.57 22.34 14.51
N ARG A 943 3.85 22.63 15.60
CA ARG A 943 2.78 23.66 15.63
C ARG A 943 3.28 25.10 15.38
N LYS A 944 4.58 25.37 15.52
CA LYS A 944 5.17 26.67 15.14
C LYS A 944 5.35 26.83 13.64
N ILE A 945 5.27 25.74 12.88
CA ILE A 945 5.57 25.69 11.45
C ILE A 945 4.27 26.00 10.68
N PRO A 946 4.24 27.08 9.87
CA PRO A 946 3.11 27.37 9.01
C PRO A 946 2.88 26.27 7.98
N ASP A 947 1.64 26.09 7.56
CA ASP A 947 1.34 25.19 6.45
C ASP A 947 2.05 25.62 5.15
N ASN A 948 2.29 24.65 4.27
CA ASN A 948 2.96 24.82 2.99
C ASN A 948 4.35 25.51 3.08
N THR A 949 5.06 25.36 4.21
CA THR A 949 6.44 25.85 4.39
C THR A 949 7.43 24.73 4.65
N TYR A 950 8.69 24.99 4.29
CA TYR A 950 9.81 24.10 4.56
C TYR A 950 10.31 24.19 6.00
N PHE A 951 10.63 23.04 6.56
CA PHE A 951 11.30 22.92 7.84
C PHE A 951 12.38 21.84 7.80
N ARG A 952 13.35 21.97 8.70
CA ARG A 952 14.46 21.03 8.84
C ARG A 952 14.13 20.03 9.94
N LEU A 953 14.12 18.75 9.62
CA LEU A 953 14.01 17.67 10.59
C LEU A 953 15.37 16.95 10.69
N LYS A 954 15.79 16.60 11.91
CA LYS A 954 17.00 15.79 12.14
C LYS A 954 16.60 14.44 12.68
N ALA A 955 16.83 13.40 11.91
CA ALA A 955 16.51 12.04 12.27
C ALA A 955 17.79 11.20 12.46
N VAL A 956 17.60 10.05 13.09
CA VAL A 956 18.62 9.00 13.19
C VAL A 956 17.99 7.70 12.66
N THR A 957 18.74 6.93 11.89
CA THR A 957 18.30 5.58 11.45
C THR A 957 18.33 4.60 12.62
N PHE A 958 17.72 3.44 12.43
CA PHE A 958 17.79 2.35 13.40
C PHE A 958 19.24 1.97 13.76
N ASP A 959 20.11 1.91 12.74
CA ASP A 959 21.56 1.66 12.86
C ASP A 959 22.37 2.87 13.38
N SER A 960 21.71 3.84 14.02
CA SER A 960 22.34 5.02 14.63
C SER A 960 23.05 5.98 13.66
N VAL A 961 22.69 5.98 12.37
CA VAL A 961 23.23 6.94 11.39
C VAL A 961 22.42 8.25 11.46
N PRO A 962 23.02 9.38 11.88
CA PRO A 962 22.32 10.66 11.93
C PRO A 962 22.22 11.25 10.52
N TRP A 963 21.06 11.80 10.19
CA TRP A 963 20.81 12.48 8.92
C TRP A 963 19.87 13.67 9.10
N VAL A 964 19.82 14.53 8.09
CA VAL A 964 19.01 15.75 8.09
C VAL A 964 18.20 15.79 6.79
N ILE A 965 16.94 16.16 6.92
CA ILE A 965 15.96 16.26 5.83
C ILE A 965 15.31 17.63 5.88
N THR A 966 15.07 18.23 4.73
CA THR A 966 14.13 19.35 4.60
C THR A 966 12.81 18.78 4.08
N MET A 967 11.74 18.96 4.83
CA MET A 967 10.40 18.52 4.45
C MET A 967 9.46 19.72 4.40
N LYS A 968 8.49 19.68 3.50
CA LYS A 968 7.45 20.70 3.39
C LYS A 968 6.18 20.24 4.12
N LYS A 969 5.57 21.12 4.90
CA LYS A 969 4.34 20.84 5.64
C LYS A 969 3.12 20.85 4.70
N ASN A 970 2.12 20.02 4.99
CA ASN A 970 0.86 19.94 4.25
C ASN A 970 -0.27 19.53 5.21
N ASP A 971 -0.82 20.52 5.92
CA ASP A 971 -1.93 20.34 6.86
C ASP A 971 -3.27 20.13 6.13
N HIS A 972 -3.44 20.62 4.88
CA HIS A 972 -4.68 20.48 4.09
C HIS A 972 -5.03 19.03 3.78
N TYR A 973 -4.05 18.22 3.36
CA TYR A 973 -4.28 16.81 3.05
C TYR A 973 -3.82 15.87 4.18
N PHE A 974 -2.84 16.27 4.99
CA PHE A 974 -2.28 15.46 6.08
C PHE A 974 -2.23 16.22 7.43
N PRO A 975 -3.39 16.62 7.99
CA PRO A 975 -3.46 17.39 9.22
C PRO A 975 -2.80 16.65 10.39
N THR A 976 -2.24 17.43 11.33
CA THR A 976 -1.59 16.85 12.51
C THR A 976 -2.63 16.37 13.50
N MET A 977 -2.62 15.08 13.82
CA MET A 977 -3.61 14.43 14.69
C MET A 977 -2.93 13.60 15.78
N GLU A 978 -3.55 13.53 16.95
CA GLU A 978 -3.14 12.67 18.06
C GLU A 978 -4.23 11.65 18.40
N TRP A 979 -3.81 10.46 18.78
CA TRP A 979 -4.61 9.47 19.50
C TRP A 979 -4.00 9.33 20.89
N ILE A 980 -4.80 9.60 21.91
CA ILE A 980 -4.39 9.55 23.32
C ILE A 980 -5.32 8.58 24.04
N LYS A 981 -4.76 7.58 24.72
CA LYS A 981 -5.53 6.61 25.49
C LYS A 981 -6.32 7.29 26.61
N ASP A 982 -7.64 7.13 26.61
CA ASP A 982 -8.56 7.72 27.59
C ASP A 982 -9.67 6.71 27.94
N SER A 983 -9.61 6.17 29.15
CA SER A 983 -10.59 5.19 29.67
C SER A 983 -12.02 5.73 29.82
N LYS A 984 -12.25 7.03 29.62
CA LYS A 984 -13.59 7.64 29.60
C LYS A 984 -14.28 7.54 28.24
N GLU A 985 -13.52 7.39 27.16
CA GLU A 985 -14.06 7.27 25.81
C GLU A 985 -14.57 5.85 25.54
N ALA A 986 -15.66 5.72 24.77
CA ALA A 986 -16.30 4.43 24.50
C ALA A 986 -15.44 3.45 23.65
N CYS A 987 -14.40 3.96 22.98
CA CYS A 987 -13.38 3.19 22.28
C CYS A 987 -12.02 3.18 23.03
N GLY A 988 -11.96 3.72 24.25
CA GLY A 988 -10.73 3.78 25.07
C GLY A 988 -9.67 4.79 24.60
N TRP A 989 -9.94 5.55 23.54
CA TRP A 989 -8.99 6.46 22.89
C TRP A 989 -9.68 7.77 22.47
N ARG A 990 -9.06 8.90 22.78
CA ARG A 990 -9.52 10.25 22.41
C ARG A 990 -8.66 10.79 21.27
N ARG A 991 -9.30 11.44 20.29
CA ARG A 991 -8.62 12.08 19.14
C ARG A 991 -8.55 13.61 19.31
N VAL A 992 -7.38 14.18 19.04
CA VAL A 992 -7.14 15.64 18.98
C VAL A 992 -6.59 15.98 17.60
N THR A 993 -7.09 17.05 16.98
CA THR A 993 -6.56 17.58 15.72
C THR A 993 -6.02 18.99 15.92
N TYR A 994 -4.92 19.30 15.22
CA TYR A 994 -4.38 20.65 15.07
C TYR A 994 -4.57 21.18 13.66
N GLU A 995 -5.33 22.27 13.53
CA GLU A 995 -5.54 22.99 12.27
C GLU A 995 -4.94 24.38 12.42
N GLY A 996 -3.78 24.60 11.79
CA GLY A 996 -2.97 25.80 11.96
C GLY A 996 -2.60 26.05 13.43
N LYS A 997 -3.32 26.96 14.09
CA LYS A 997 -3.13 27.31 15.51
C LYS A 997 -4.20 26.74 16.43
N GLU A 998 -5.35 26.37 15.88
CA GLU A 998 -6.52 25.91 16.64
C GLU A 998 -6.37 24.43 17.03
N VAL A 999 -7.14 24.02 18.03
CA VAL A 999 -7.10 22.67 18.61
C VAL A 999 -8.52 22.16 18.71
N PHE A 1000 -8.83 21.11 17.97
CA PHE A 1000 -10.15 20.50 17.92
C PHE A 1000 -10.15 19.13 18.58
N GLN A 1001 -11.22 18.80 19.31
CA GLN A 1001 -11.49 17.43 19.75
C GLN A 1001 -12.30 16.73 18.65
N GLY A 1002 -11.88 15.54 18.23
CA GLY A 1002 -12.55 14.82 17.15
C GLY A 1002 -11.73 14.74 15.87
N GLU A 1003 -12.38 14.82 14.70
CA GLU A 1003 -11.72 14.74 13.39
C GLU A 1003 -11.23 16.11 12.93
N ALA A 1004 -10.27 16.10 11.99
CA ALA A 1004 -10.02 17.26 11.16
C ALA A 1004 -11.23 17.59 10.29
N THR A 1005 -11.43 18.85 9.94
CA THR A 1005 -12.37 19.31 8.90
C THR A 1005 -11.87 18.88 7.53
N ASP A 1006 -10.66 19.30 7.18
CA ASP A 1006 -9.93 18.89 5.99
C ASP A 1006 -9.20 17.55 6.19
N GLY A 1007 -8.41 17.13 5.20
CA GLY A 1007 -7.56 15.94 5.29
C GLY A 1007 -8.15 14.69 4.64
N VAL A 1008 -7.23 13.94 4.02
CA VAL A 1008 -7.48 12.63 3.41
C VAL A 1008 -7.59 11.56 4.51
N PRO A 1009 -8.50 10.56 4.41
CA PRO A 1009 -8.50 9.43 5.32
C PRO A 1009 -7.17 8.68 5.24
N ALA A 1010 -6.51 8.46 6.39
CA ALA A 1010 -5.31 7.64 6.44
C ALA A 1010 -5.63 6.21 5.97
N PRO A 1011 -5.11 5.75 4.82
CA PRO A 1011 -5.46 4.43 4.31
C PRO A 1011 -4.76 3.37 5.18
N ALA A 1012 -5.55 2.45 5.73
CA ALA A 1012 -5.05 1.29 6.46
C ALA A 1012 -4.56 0.19 5.47
N GLU A 1013 -3.67 0.56 4.54
CA GLU A 1013 -3.09 -0.32 3.54
C GLU A 1013 -2.36 -1.51 4.20
N ASP A 1014 -2.90 -2.72 4.14
CA ASP A 1014 -2.00 -3.89 4.01
C ASP A 1014 -1.79 -4.18 2.52
N THR A 1015 -1.04 -3.29 1.87
CA THR A 1015 -0.08 -3.80 0.93
C THR A 1015 0.94 -4.59 1.75
N ASP A 1016 1.09 -5.89 1.49
CA ASP A 1016 2.41 -6.50 1.64
C ASP A 1016 3.37 -5.54 0.93
N MET A 1017 4.36 -4.95 1.63
CA MET A 1017 5.27 -3.99 1.00
C MET A 1017 6.16 -4.78 0.02
N ASP A 1018 5.76 -4.79 -1.25
CA ASP A 1018 6.56 -5.23 -2.40
C ASP A 1018 7.78 -4.32 -2.60
#